data_AF-A0AAE0LKA6-F1
#
_entry.id   AF-A0AAE0LKA6-F1
#
_cell.length_a   1.000
_cell.length_b   1.000
_cell.length_c   1.000
_cell.angle_alpha   90.00
_cell.angle_beta   90.00
_cell.angle_gamma   90.00
#
_symmetry.space_group_name_H-M   'P 1'
#
loop_
_entity.id
_entity.type
_entity.pdbx_description
1 polymer ?
#
loop_
_entity_poly.entity_id
_entity_poly.type
_entity_poly.pdbx_seq_one_letter_code
_entity_poly.pdbx_strand_id
1 'polypeptide(L)'
;MAHRVVLREQLNQEYKSRGKRGVSSFLNCLIQKKDTSKVRASRGYLTTRESAKKQVAGMRCKYCRLGIGTVAVGVAPLPRNHNFTALARRVLSRRKLPLDEAEETGETHAQVFPNQTPANRGAEIAKARGLLTMNKVKDHIKLFPREASHYSNDMNGGMAGYFLSPDLFPAKLWQLFCHMHLPEFAQQAEKLGWWRSLDSDRAKPPSVVELETSGGVLLKPPLTFSWYLKLIGKYDLSFGQVKVDTCDKCDNFKHRFAEAPAGSEIEKKVSAEWDEHRRGADTSYDSRNADANTTNKYYPLPLANDEKPAFNSLKKVETQSQDFGGNLRTPKLTVGEAYYLRILATFCYSIFSQARRRTVLYFWNEKIAEKGANNCVSVEHYQHLHYGSGTTNLIKWYDGTFSQCNNGTMLRYNLEITDPDIPSMFMYQRMDVKIPPTGHTYLVNDSWFGSISRAAKNWSIISDLSDWVTIAAGCSRKNPPICVEPPREVHRDWREYLGQRFVKTTRTDSKYNKVNISEYHWFNYGVGEVIGPDGQQVLMADGSPQLQSHPGEVWMRKELNEKEPWVVLDLRRNAPRDHSKWGKGLRTRDLPAVDGVLPITDPKFQLYHAPLPITKEKNQDLHKLSKFLPDPAKAALYPPYVEGMLCKNNGSAGAAVEEPEEPEAPDELEEPVPAMPLATGLATAELSEDSSQSDDSGSESSDDDEPLAARLTRAKHTE
;
A
#
# COMPACT_ATOMS: atom_id res chain seq x y z
N MET A 1 29.33 -8.13 33.79
CA MET A 1 28.74 -9.49 33.57
C MET A 1 28.00 -10.03 34.79
N ALA A 2 28.56 -9.96 36.01
CA ALA A 2 27.90 -10.48 37.22
C ALA A 2 26.48 -9.92 37.48
N HIS A 3 26.25 -8.62 37.25
CA HIS A 3 24.93 -7.99 37.39
C HIS A 3 23.87 -8.51 36.39
N ARG A 4 24.29 -8.98 35.20
CA ARG A 4 23.38 -9.56 34.18
C ARG A 4 22.93 -10.97 34.54
N VAL A 5 23.73 -11.70 35.31
CA VAL A 5 23.40 -13.06 35.77
C VAL A 5 22.34 -12.99 36.87
N VAL A 6 22.52 -12.08 37.85
CA VAL A 6 21.58 -11.88 38.97
C VAL A 6 20.18 -11.48 38.50
N LEU A 7 20.08 -10.56 37.54
CA LEU A 7 18.79 -10.12 37.00
C LEU A 7 18.06 -11.23 36.22
N ARG A 8 18.81 -12.10 35.53
CA ARG A 8 18.26 -13.25 34.79
C ARG A 8 17.76 -14.34 35.74
N GLU A 9 18.44 -14.55 36.87
CA GLU A 9 18.01 -15.49 37.92
C GLU A 9 16.78 -15.00 38.69
N GLN A 10 16.70 -13.71 39.00
CA GLN A 10 15.52 -13.11 39.64
C GLN A 10 14.27 -13.21 38.74
N LEU A 11 14.39 -12.91 37.44
CA LEU A 11 13.28 -13.06 36.48
C LEU A 11 12.85 -14.52 36.30
N ASN A 12 13.80 -15.46 36.28
CA ASN A 12 13.49 -16.90 36.19
C ASN A 12 12.82 -17.45 37.47
N GLN A 13 13.18 -16.95 38.65
CA GLN A 13 12.51 -17.31 39.90
C GLN A 13 11.08 -16.77 39.96
N GLU A 14 10.86 -15.54 39.50
CA GLU A 14 9.51 -14.95 39.44
C GLU A 14 8.61 -15.71 38.46
N TYR A 15 9.14 -16.10 37.28
CA TYR A 15 8.43 -16.89 36.27
C TYR A 15 8.00 -18.27 36.80
N LYS A 16 8.90 -18.97 37.52
CA LYS A 16 8.60 -20.28 38.13
C LYS A 16 7.55 -20.18 39.26
N SER A 17 7.50 -19.07 39.98
CA SER A 17 6.55 -18.86 41.08
C SER A 17 5.11 -18.59 40.61
N ARG A 18 4.94 -18.04 39.39
CA ARG A 18 3.63 -17.67 38.84
C ARG A 18 2.96 -18.78 38.02
N GLY A 19 3.72 -19.77 37.55
CA GLY A 19 3.22 -20.84 36.66
C GLY A 19 2.45 -22.01 37.30
N LYS A 20 2.14 -22.00 38.61
CA LYS A 20 1.54 -23.16 39.31
C LYS A 20 0.15 -22.96 39.91
N ARG A 21 -0.55 -21.86 39.63
CA ARG A 21 -1.94 -21.68 40.07
C ARG A 21 -2.83 -21.41 38.87
N GLY A 22 -3.41 -22.48 38.31
CA GLY A 22 -4.52 -22.36 37.36
C GLY A 22 -4.52 -23.27 36.14
N VAL A 23 -4.01 -24.50 36.18
CA VAL A 23 -4.27 -25.48 35.11
C VAL A 23 -4.39 -26.88 35.72
N SER A 24 -5.52 -27.18 36.36
CA SER A 24 -5.81 -28.53 36.86
C SER A 24 -7.24 -29.00 36.57
N SER A 25 -8.13 -28.17 36.03
CA SER A 25 -9.51 -28.59 35.71
C SER A 25 -9.79 -28.75 34.21
N PHE A 26 -8.84 -28.42 33.32
CA PHE A 26 -9.09 -28.39 31.88
C PHE A 26 -8.47 -29.57 31.10
N LEU A 27 -7.52 -30.31 31.67
CA LEU A 27 -6.80 -31.37 30.97
C LEU A 27 -7.44 -32.77 31.06
N ASN A 28 -8.45 -32.97 31.89
CA ASN A 28 -9.09 -34.29 32.07
C ASN A 28 -10.22 -34.60 31.07
N CYS A 29 -10.50 -33.73 30.09
CA CYS A 29 -11.59 -33.92 29.13
C CYS A 29 -11.14 -34.35 27.71
N LEU A 30 -9.83 -34.46 27.44
CA LEU A 30 -9.31 -34.58 26.07
C LEU A 30 -8.50 -35.85 25.78
N ILE A 31 -8.60 -36.88 26.62
CA ILE A 31 -7.99 -38.19 26.35
C ILE A 31 -9.06 -39.27 26.48
N GLN A 32 -9.85 -39.45 25.42
CA GLN A 32 -10.49 -40.73 25.08
C GLN A 32 -11.00 -40.64 23.63
N LYS A 33 -10.19 -41.13 22.69
CA LYS A 33 -10.56 -42.11 21.63
C LYS A 33 -9.49 -42.09 20.52
N LYS A 34 -8.84 -43.25 20.39
CA LYS A 34 -7.96 -43.65 19.29
C LYS A 34 -8.75 -44.39 18.22
N ASP A 35 -8.17 -44.35 17.02
CA ASP A 35 -8.23 -45.28 15.90
C ASP A 35 -9.51 -45.39 15.06
N THR A 36 -9.37 -45.04 13.77
CA THR A 36 -9.10 -46.03 12.72
C THR A 36 -8.51 -45.38 11.47
N SER A 37 -7.79 -46.21 10.73
CA SER A 37 -6.91 -45.95 9.61
C SER A 37 -7.60 -46.16 8.24
N LYS A 38 -6.93 -45.64 7.19
CA LYS A 38 -7.15 -45.82 5.73
C LYS A 38 -8.19 -44.89 5.07
N VAL A 39 -7.72 -43.93 4.26
CA VAL A 39 -7.97 -43.78 2.80
C VAL A 39 -6.96 -42.77 2.24
N ARG A 40 -6.30 -43.14 1.14
CA ARG A 40 -5.40 -42.31 0.33
C ARG A 40 -6.20 -41.49 -0.69
N ALA A 41 -5.72 -40.27 -0.93
CA ALA A 41 -5.76 -39.47 -2.16
C ALA A 41 -7.12 -38.97 -2.72
N SER A 42 -7.42 -37.70 -2.45
CA SER A 42 -7.82 -36.70 -3.46
C SER A 42 -7.91 -35.30 -2.81
N ARG A 43 -7.09 -34.35 -3.27
CA ARG A 43 -7.10 -32.95 -2.82
C ARG A 43 -8.33 -32.24 -3.41
N GLY A 44 -9.31 -31.95 -2.56
CA GLY A 44 -10.41 -31.03 -2.84
C GLY A 44 -10.77 -30.29 -1.55
N TYR A 45 -10.64 -28.95 -1.56
CA TYR A 45 -11.03 -28.10 -0.43
C TYR A 45 -12.56 -28.03 -0.35
N LEU A 46 -13.13 -28.61 0.71
CA LEU A 46 -14.50 -28.33 1.17
C LEU A 46 -14.42 -27.85 2.61
N THR A 47 -14.89 -26.63 2.86
CA THR A 47 -15.03 -26.05 4.20
C THR A 47 -16.46 -26.24 4.67
N THR A 48 -16.72 -27.23 5.53
CA THR A 48 -18.04 -27.43 6.13
C THR A 48 -18.11 -26.69 7.48
N ARG A 49 -18.87 -25.60 7.52
CA ARG A 49 -19.25 -24.86 8.73
C ARG A 49 -20.75 -25.04 9.01
N GLU A 50 -21.20 -26.28 9.15
CA GLU A 50 -22.61 -26.63 9.42
C GLU A 50 -22.88 -27.40 10.72
N SER A 51 -21.87 -27.77 11.51
CA SER A 51 -22.08 -28.60 12.71
C SER A 51 -22.25 -27.84 14.04
N ALA A 52 -22.45 -26.52 14.03
CA ALA A 52 -22.49 -25.70 15.27
C ALA A 52 -23.79 -24.89 15.47
N LYS A 53 -24.96 -25.45 15.16
CA LYS A 53 -26.27 -24.76 15.32
C LYS A 53 -27.36 -25.51 16.09
N LYS A 54 -27.04 -26.56 16.86
CA LYS A 54 -28.01 -27.19 17.77
C LYS A 54 -27.41 -27.42 19.16
N GLN A 55 -27.42 -26.38 19.99
CA GLN A 55 -27.50 -26.43 21.46
C GLN A 55 -27.25 -25.02 22.00
N VAL A 56 -28.29 -24.21 22.16
CA VAL A 56 -28.55 -23.33 23.33
C VAL A 56 -30.00 -22.85 23.18
N ALA A 57 -30.93 -23.64 23.71
CA ALA A 57 -32.28 -23.18 23.98
C ALA A 57 -32.52 -23.40 25.48
N GLY A 58 -32.81 -22.30 26.19
CA GLY A 58 -33.32 -22.37 27.56
C GLY A 58 -32.36 -21.87 28.63
N MET A 59 -32.31 -20.55 28.83
CA MET A 59 -32.08 -19.96 30.14
C MET A 59 -32.65 -18.53 30.15
N ARG A 60 -33.83 -18.37 30.74
CA ARG A 60 -34.41 -17.05 31.08
C ARG A 60 -33.83 -16.61 32.41
N CYS A 61 -33.18 -15.44 32.43
CA CYS A 61 -32.83 -14.75 33.67
C CYS A 61 -34.01 -13.87 34.12
N LYS A 62 -34.54 -14.18 35.30
CA LYS A 62 -35.40 -13.31 36.13
C LYS A 62 -34.49 -12.22 36.74
N TYR A 63 -35.04 -11.04 37.05
CA TYR A 63 -34.40 -9.79 37.52
C TYR A 63 -33.95 -8.88 36.35
N CYS A 64 -34.42 -7.64 36.13
CA CYS A 64 -35.13 -6.70 36.98
C CYS A 64 -36.13 -5.84 36.17
N ARG A 65 -37.33 -5.69 36.73
CA ARG A 65 -38.19 -4.51 36.58
C ARG A 65 -37.52 -3.35 37.32
N LEU A 66 -37.56 -2.15 36.75
CA LEU A 66 -37.87 -0.89 37.44
C LEU A 66 -38.07 0.19 36.36
N GLY A 67 -39.30 0.66 36.24
CA GLY A 67 -39.66 1.79 35.39
C GLY A 67 -39.60 3.09 36.19
N ILE A 68 -39.03 4.13 35.57
CA ILE A 68 -39.21 5.55 35.86
C ILE A 68 -39.00 6.20 34.47
N GLY A 69 -39.98 6.84 33.82
CA GLY A 69 -40.59 8.10 34.21
C GLY A 69 -39.98 9.21 33.35
N THR A 70 -40.71 9.59 32.29
CA THR A 70 -40.41 10.65 31.30
C THR A 70 -40.19 12.03 31.92
N VAL A 71 -39.19 12.77 31.43
CA VAL A 71 -39.24 14.24 31.29
C VAL A 71 -38.52 14.64 30.01
N ALA A 72 -39.25 15.26 29.09
CA ALA A 72 -38.74 15.92 27.90
C ALA A 72 -38.22 17.32 28.26
N VAL A 73 -37.01 17.66 27.83
CA VAL A 73 -36.56 19.06 27.74
C VAL A 73 -35.83 19.21 26.40
N GLY A 74 -36.45 19.96 25.49
CA GLY A 74 -35.85 20.35 24.22
C GLY A 74 -34.76 21.40 24.44
N VAL A 75 -33.60 21.19 23.82
CA VAL A 75 -32.59 22.25 23.64
C VAL A 75 -31.96 22.04 22.26
N ALA A 76 -32.12 23.05 21.39
CA ALA A 76 -31.50 23.12 20.08
C ALA A 76 -29.97 23.24 20.18
N PRO A 77 -29.16 22.63 19.28
CA PRO A 77 -27.73 22.87 19.25
C PRO A 77 -27.40 24.12 18.43
N LEU A 78 -26.92 25.17 19.11
CA LEU A 78 -26.17 26.27 18.49
C LEU A 78 -24.73 25.84 18.15
N PRO A 79 -24.10 26.39 17.11
CA PRO A 79 -22.77 26.00 16.67
C PRO A 79 -21.69 26.55 17.60
N ARG A 80 -20.80 25.68 18.09
CA ARG A 80 -19.59 26.10 18.84
C ARG A 80 -18.51 26.58 17.87
N ASN A 81 -18.44 27.89 17.70
CA ASN A 81 -17.23 28.59 17.29
C ASN A 81 -16.18 28.49 18.42
N HIS A 82 -15.02 27.89 18.13
CA HIS A 82 -13.82 28.03 18.95
C HIS A 82 -12.62 28.39 18.08
N ASN A 83 -12.53 29.68 17.75
CA ASN A 83 -11.27 30.38 17.52
C ASN A 83 -11.03 31.26 18.75
N PHE A 84 -10.00 30.96 19.55
CA PHE A 84 -9.20 31.93 20.34
C PHE A 84 -8.22 31.13 21.24
N THR A 85 -7.09 30.70 20.68
CA THR A 85 -5.78 30.47 21.36
C THR A 85 -4.74 29.93 20.36
N ALA A 86 -4.59 30.62 19.23
CA ALA A 86 -3.62 30.28 18.19
C ALA A 86 -2.68 31.46 17.90
N LEU A 87 -1.87 31.85 18.88
CA LEU A 87 -0.76 32.80 18.65
C LEU A 87 0.37 32.64 19.69
N ALA A 88 0.87 31.41 19.93
CA ALA A 88 2.09 31.23 20.74
C ALA A 88 2.82 29.87 20.58
N ARG A 89 2.64 29.13 19.48
CA ARG A 89 3.46 27.92 19.22
C ARG A 89 3.75 27.76 17.72
N ARG A 90 4.76 28.48 17.24
CA ARG A 90 5.37 28.25 15.93
C ARG A 90 6.87 28.01 16.10
N VAL A 91 7.35 26.99 15.38
CA VAL A 91 8.74 26.68 14.99
C VAL A 91 9.68 26.15 16.08
N LEU A 92 9.62 24.83 16.33
CA LEU A 92 10.80 23.94 16.41
C LEU A 92 10.33 22.53 16.02
N SER A 93 10.58 22.10 14.78
CA SER A 93 10.55 20.68 14.44
C SER A 93 11.70 20.01 15.18
N ARG A 94 11.42 19.39 16.33
CA ARG A 94 12.46 18.67 17.08
C ARG A 94 12.86 17.43 16.30
N ARG A 95 14.07 17.45 15.75
CA ARG A 95 14.77 16.26 15.25
C ARG A 95 14.90 15.29 16.43
N LYS A 96 14.40 14.06 16.30
CA LYS A 96 14.68 12.98 17.26
C LYS A 96 16.18 12.68 17.21
N LEU A 97 16.78 12.30 18.33
CA LEU A 97 18.22 12.04 18.41
C LEU A 97 18.48 10.53 18.27
N PRO A 98 19.39 10.10 17.37
CA PRO A 98 19.93 8.75 17.41
C PRO A 98 20.62 8.52 18.75
N LEU A 99 20.52 7.31 19.29
CA LEU A 99 21.07 7.00 20.61
C LEU A 99 22.61 7.03 20.62
N ASP A 100 23.21 6.85 19.44
CA ASP A 100 24.65 6.63 19.24
C ASP A 100 25.39 7.90 18.77
N GLU A 101 24.72 8.90 18.17
CA GLU A 101 25.36 10.14 17.65
C GLU A 101 25.61 11.26 18.68
N ALA A 102 25.31 11.04 19.97
CA ALA A 102 25.48 12.09 21.00
C ALA A 102 26.88 12.11 21.64
N GLU A 103 27.89 11.45 21.06
CA GLU A 103 29.21 11.29 21.68
C GLU A 103 30.25 12.37 21.31
N GLU A 104 29.94 13.36 20.46
CA GLU A 104 31.00 14.20 19.86
C GLU A 104 30.82 15.74 19.89
N THR A 105 30.13 16.30 20.88
CA THR A 105 30.24 17.75 21.17
C THR A 105 30.56 17.98 22.64
N GLY A 106 31.76 17.56 23.05
CA GLY A 106 32.26 17.66 24.40
C GLY A 106 33.64 18.32 24.47
N GLU A 107 33.96 19.26 23.59
CA GLU A 107 35.16 20.09 23.76
C GLU A 107 34.88 21.21 24.77
N THR A 108 35.39 21.03 25.98
CA THR A 108 35.47 22.06 27.00
C THR A 108 36.62 23.02 26.67
N HIS A 109 36.31 24.16 26.03
CA HIS A 109 37.17 25.33 26.15
C HIS A 109 37.00 25.91 27.57
N ALA A 110 37.92 25.54 28.47
CA ALA A 110 38.04 26.14 29.78
C ALA A 110 38.63 27.55 29.63
N GLN A 111 37.78 28.56 29.43
CA GLN A 111 38.16 29.95 29.72
C GLN A 111 37.84 30.24 31.19
N VAL A 112 38.90 30.45 31.97
CA VAL A 112 38.84 30.89 33.36
C VAL A 112 38.36 32.33 33.38
N PHE A 113 37.14 32.58 33.87
CA PHE A 113 36.67 33.90 34.27
C PHE A 113 36.52 33.94 35.80
N PRO A 114 37.25 34.81 36.52
CA PRO A 114 37.06 34.97 37.95
C PRO A 114 35.84 35.88 38.21
N ASN A 115 35.08 35.53 39.27
CA ASN A 115 33.92 36.22 39.83
C ASN A 115 32.56 35.95 39.18
N GLN A 116 31.94 34.82 39.53
CA GLN A 116 30.50 34.61 39.36
C GLN A 116 29.77 34.70 40.70
N THR A 117 28.63 35.39 40.69
CA THR A 117 27.74 35.61 41.85
C THR A 117 27.02 34.32 42.29
N PRO A 118 26.51 34.24 43.54
CA PRO A 118 25.83 33.04 44.07
C PRO A 118 24.64 32.55 43.24
N ALA A 119 23.96 33.44 42.51
CA ALA A 119 22.85 33.10 41.63
C ALA A 119 23.27 32.25 40.41
N ASN A 120 24.48 32.48 39.89
CA ASN A 120 25.01 31.73 38.73
C ASN A 120 25.48 30.32 39.13
N ARG A 121 26.00 30.13 40.35
CA ARG A 121 26.32 28.79 40.90
C ARG A 121 25.07 27.91 41.01
N GLY A 122 23.92 28.46 41.42
CA GLY A 122 22.67 27.71 41.49
C GLY A 122 22.19 27.20 40.12
N ALA A 123 22.34 28.03 39.08
CA ALA A 123 21.99 27.68 37.71
C ALA A 123 22.94 26.64 37.10
N GLU A 124 24.25 26.74 37.35
CA GLU A 124 25.23 25.74 36.90
C GLU A 124 25.06 24.40 37.60
N ILE A 125 24.80 24.39 38.91
CA ILE A 125 24.51 23.15 39.67
C ILE A 125 23.20 22.51 39.18
N ALA A 126 22.17 23.31 38.86
CA ALA A 126 20.92 22.81 38.28
C ALA A 126 21.13 22.23 36.86
N LYS A 127 21.98 22.87 36.05
CA LYS A 127 22.36 22.40 34.71
C LYS A 127 23.18 21.11 34.78
N ALA A 128 24.14 21.02 35.69
CA ALA A 128 24.94 19.82 35.95
C ALA A 128 24.08 18.65 36.48
N ARG A 129 23.14 18.93 37.40
CA ARG A 129 22.14 17.94 37.86
C ARG A 129 21.22 17.49 36.73
N GLY A 130 20.81 18.39 35.84
CA GLY A 130 20.03 18.07 34.64
C GLY A 130 20.79 17.17 33.65
N LEU A 131 22.07 17.45 33.42
CA LEU A 131 22.94 16.68 32.53
C LEU A 131 23.22 15.27 33.07
N LEU A 132 23.53 15.17 34.37
CA LEU A 132 23.73 13.89 35.07
C LEU A 132 22.46 13.02 35.03
N THR A 133 21.28 13.65 35.10
CA THR A 133 19.99 12.94 35.02
C THR A 133 19.70 12.45 33.60
N MET A 134 20.10 13.21 32.56
CA MET A 134 19.96 12.76 31.17
C MET A 134 20.84 11.56 30.84
N ASN A 135 22.11 11.56 31.28
CA ASN A 135 23.01 10.43 31.03
C ASN A 135 22.52 9.16 31.71
N LYS A 136 22.06 9.25 32.97
CA LYS A 136 21.45 8.10 33.66
C LYS A 136 20.22 7.55 32.93
N VAL A 137 19.37 8.40 32.35
CA VAL A 137 18.22 7.94 31.54
C VAL A 137 18.68 7.26 30.26
N LYS A 138 19.71 7.81 29.58
CA LYS A 138 20.31 7.20 28.38
C LYS A 138 20.86 5.80 28.69
N ASP A 139 21.67 5.70 29.75
CA ASP A 139 22.29 4.45 30.17
C ASP A 139 21.25 3.41 30.57
N HIS A 140 20.21 3.83 31.30
CA HIS A 140 19.08 2.97 31.66
C HIS A 140 18.35 2.42 30.44
N ILE A 141 18.08 3.24 29.43
CA ILE A 141 17.45 2.79 28.17
C ILE A 141 18.32 1.74 27.46
N LYS A 142 19.65 1.93 27.44
CA LYS A 142 20.61 0.99 26.81
C LYS A 142 20.63 -0.40 27.46
N LEU A 143 20.09 -0.56 28.68
CA LEU A 143 20.06 -1.85 29.38
C LEU A 143 18.99 -2.81 28.84
N PHE A 144 17.99 -2.30 28.12
CA PHE A 144 16.90 -3.12 27.62
C PHE A 144 17.23 -3.68 26.23
N PRO A 145 16.95 -4.97 25.98
CA PRO A 145 17.05 -5.52 24.64
C PRO A 145 16.06 -4.79 23.73
N ARG A 146 16.53 -4.52 22.51
CA ARG A 146 15.78 -3.80 21.49
C ARG A 146 15.59 -4.72 20.30
N GLU A 147 14.37 -4.77 19.79
CA GLU A 147 14.06 -5.39 18.51
C GLU A 147 14.01 -4.26 17.48
N ALA A 148 14.81 -4.38 16.43
CA ALA A 148 14.69 -3.47 15.30
C ALA A 148 13.35 -3.74 14.61
N SER A 149 12.64 -2.69 14.23
CA SER A 149 11.51 -2.86 13.32
C SER A 149 12.02 -3.45 12.02
N HIS A 150 11.34 -4.46 11.49
CA HIS A 150 11.61 -4.99 10.16
C HIS A 150 11.53 -3.93 9.04
N TYR A 151 10.83 -2.82 9.31
CA TYR A 151 10.63 -1.70 8.38
C TYR A 151 11.42 -0.42 8.74
N SER A 152 12.23 -0.46 9.79
CA SER A 152 13.02 0.72 10.14
C SER A 152 14.26 0.78 9.26
N ASN A 153 14.20 1.62 8.22
CA ASN A 153 15.37 1.94 7.41
C ASN A 153 16.49 2.55 8.29
N ASP A 154 17.67 1.94 8.28
CA ASP A 154 18.89 2.53 8.85
C ASP A 154 19.29 3.85 8.14
N MET A 155 18.77 4.07 6.93
CA MET A 155 19.04 5.21 6.04
C MET A 155 18.49 6.58 6.51
N ASN A 156 17.65 6.64 7.56
CA ASN A 156 17.22 7.92 8.16
C ASN A 156 18.25 8.48 9.17
N GLY A 157 19.55 8.27 8.93
CA GLY A 157 20.63 8.73 9.81
C GLY A 157 20.63 8.03 11.16
N GLY A 158 20.55 6.70 11.19
CA GLY A 158 20.67 5.91 12.43
C GLY A 158 19.40 5.87 13.30
N MET A 159 18.25 6.27 12.77
CA MET A 159 16.96 6.16 13.47
C MET A 159 16.21 4.89 13.05
N ALA A 160 16.78 3.74 13.40
CA ALA A 160 15.98 2.53 13.47
C ALA A 160 14.95 2.68 14.61
N GLY A 161 13.66 2.60 14.30
CA GLY A 161 12.61 2.57 15.32
C GLY A 161 12.77 1.30 16.15
N TYR A 162 13.40 1.40 17.30
CA TYR A 162 13.63 0.26 18.18
C TYR A 162 12.37 0.00 19.00
N PHE A 163 11.91 -1.24 18.96
CA PHE A 163 10.84 -1.73 19.82
C PHE A 163 11.45 -2.34 21.08
N LEU A 164 10.96 -1.89 22.22
CA LEU A 164 11.22 -2.54 23.50
C LEU A 164 10.22 -3.67 23.73
N SER A 165 10.59 -4.63 24.58
CA SER A 165 9.72 -5.76 24.96
C SER A 165 8.28 -5.29 25.25
N PRO A 166 7.24 -6.06 24.89
CA PRO A 166 5.85 -5.70 25.15
C PRO A 166 5.52 -5.45 26.63
N ASP A 167 6.30 -6.05 27.53
CA ASP A 167 6.18 -5.86 28.99
C ASP A 167 6.77 -4.53 29.46
N LEU A 168 7.53 -3.85 28.60
CA LEU A 168 8.07 -2.52 28.84
C LEU A 168 7.12 -1.50 28.22
N PHE A 169 6.58 -0.66 29.07
CA PHE A 169 5.85 0.55 28.70
C PHE A 169 6.42 1.72 29.51
N PRO A 170 6.14 2.99 29.14
CA PRO A 170 6.85 4.12 29.72
C PRO A 170 6.83 4.18 31.26
N ALA A 171 5.71 3.82 31.89
CA ALA A 171 5.60 3.78 33.35
C ALA A 171 6.46 2.68 33.96
N LYS A 172 6.51 1.49 33.35
CA LYS A 172 7.39 0.39 33.79
C LYS A 172 8.87 0.77 33.64
N LEU A 173 9.24 1.40 32.54
CA LEU A 173 10.59 1.92 32.34
C LEU A 173 11.00 2.91 33.43
N TRP A 174 10.11 3.84 33.78
CA TRP A 174 10.36 4.80 34.85
C TRP A 174 10.44 4.13 36.23
N GLN A 175 9.58 3.15 36.50
CA GLN A 175 9.69 2.33 37.71
C GLN A 175 11.08 1.68 37.80
N LEU A 176 11.52 1.00 36.75
CA LEU A 176 12.83 0.36 36.71
C LEU A 176 13.97 1.37 36.87
N PHE A 177 13.82 2.56 36.29
CA PHE A 177 14.77 3.67 36.46
C PHE A 177 14.85 4.10 37.94
N CYS A 178 13.71 4.24 38.60
CA CYS A 178 13.64 4.58 40.02
C CYS A 178 14.29 3.50 40.89
N HIS A 179 14.03 2.21 40.66
CA HIS A 179 14.69 1.14 41.41
C HIS A 179 16.21 1.17 41.24
N MET A 180 16.70 1.51 40.04
CA MET A 180 18.14 1.50 39.73
C MET A 180 18.88 2.73 40.24
N HIS A 181 18.29 3.91 40.10
CA HIS A 181 18.98 5.18 40.33
C HIS A 181 18.44 5.98 41.51
N LEU A 182 17.28 5.59 42.07
CA LEU A 182 16.57 6.27 43.16
C LEU A 182 16.02 5.25 44.20
N PRO A 183 16.87 4.39 44.80
CA PRO A 183 16.42 3.25 45.59
C PRO A 183 15.58 3.64 46.81
N GLU A 184 15.91 4.74 47.49
CA GLU A 184 15.15 5.24 48.65
C GLU A 184 13.70 5.60 48.28
N PHE A 185 13.53 6.32 47.17
CA PHE A 185 12.21 6.63 46.63
C PHE A 185 11.47 5.35 46.22
N ALA A 186 12.18 4.42 45.56
CA ALA A 186 11.56 3.19 45.09
C ALA A 186 11.04 2.30 46.23
N GLN A 187 11.80 2.19 47.32
CA GLN A 187 11.38 1.49 48.54
C GLN A 187 10.17 2.17 49.20
N GLN A 188 10.15 3.51 49.24
CA GLN A 188 9.00 4.24 49.79
C GLN A 188 7.74 4.02 48.93
N ALA A 189 7.87 4.12 47.61
CA ALA A 189 6.77 3.86 46.67
C ALA A 189 6.26 2.42 46.76
N GLU A 190 7.15 1.45 47.03
CA GLU A 190 6.77 0.04 47.23
C GLU A 190 5.99 -0.16 48.54
N LYS A 191 6.43 0.44 49.65
CA LYS A 191 5.70 0.43 50.93
C LYS A 191 4.30 1.04 50.80
N LEU A 192 4.16 2.06 49.96
CA LEU A 192 2.88 2.70 49.67
C LEU A 192 2.04 1.96 48.61
N GLY A 193 2.54 0.85 48.05
CA GLY A 193 1.86 0.09 47.01
C GLY A 193 1.70 0.82 45.67
N TRP A 194 2.42 1.93 45.45
CA TRP A 194 2.29 2.77 44.26
C TRP A 194 2.56 2.02 42.97
N TRP A 195 3.51 1.09 42.99
CA TRP A 195 3.91 0.32 41.81
C TRP A 195 2.78 -0.58 41.28
N ARG A 196 1.89 -1.09 42.15
CA ARG A 196 0.78 -1.97 41.74
C ARG A 196 -0.23 -1.26 40.83
N SER A 197 -0.33 0.06 40.98
CA SER A 197 -1.16 0.89 40.10
C SER A 197 -0.59 1.01 38.69
N LEU A 198 0.67 0.63 38.47
CA LEU A 198 1.43 0.81 37.23
C LEU A 198 1.56 -0.46 36.39
N ASP A 199 0.82 -1.53 36.68
CA ASP A 199 0.88 -2.79 35.92
C ASP A 199 0.10 -2.75 34.58
N SER A 200 -0.25 -1.57 34.07
CA SER A 200 -0.91 -1.41 32.76
C SER A 200 -0.31 -0.29 31.93
N ASP A 201 -0.38 -0.44 30.60
CA ASP A 201 0.10 0.51 29.59
C ASP A 201 -0.51 1.92 29.71
N ARG A 202 -1.70 2.02 30.31
CA ARG A 202 -2.44 3.27 30.50
C ARG A 202 -2.28 3.89 31.89
N ALA A 203 -1.66 3.17 32.82
CA ALA A 203 -1.47 3.67 34.16
C ALA A 203 -0.47 4.83 34.17
N LYS A 204 -0.87 5.93 34.82
CA LYS A 204 0.03 7.02 35.16
C LYS A 204 0.37 6.89 36.65
N PRO A 205 1.63 7.12 37.04
CA PRO A 205 1.94 7.24 38.45
C PRO A 205 1.10 8.39 39.04
N PRO A 206 0.68 8.27 40.31
CA PRO A 206 -0.02 9.35 41.00
C PRO A 206 0.76 10.66 40.84
N SER A 207 0.04 11.78 40.63
CA SER A 207 0.69 13.09 40.75
C SER A 207 1.27 13.20 42.15
N VAL A 208 2.51 13.70 42.26
CA VAL A 208 3.29 13.85 43.52
C VAL A 208 2.62 14.83 44.53
N VAL A 209 1.39 15.23 44.27
CA VAL A 209 0.61 16.17 45.05
C VAL A 209 -0.34 15.35 45.92
N GLU A 210 -0.16 15.46 47.23
CA GLU A 210 -1.08 15.00 48.30
C GLU A 210 -1.05 13.50 48.63
N LEU A 211 0.03 13.04 49.25
CA LEU A 211 -0.06 12.02 50.28
C LEU A 211 0.77 12.47 51.47
N GLU A 212 0.18 13.29 52.33
CA GLU A 212 0.64 13.45 53.71
C GLU A 212 0.35 12.12 54.42
N THR A 213 1.28 11.18 54.35
CA THR A 213 1.24 10.05 55.27
C THR A 213 1.55 10.57 56.67
N SER A 214 0.66 10.24 57.60
CA SER A 214 0.69 10.55 59.03
C SER A 214 2.02 10.18 59.70
N GLY A 215 3.03 11.03 59.54
CA GLY A 215 4.30 10.98 60.26
C GLY A 215 5.59 10.84 59.42
N GLY A 216 5.57 10.97 58.08
CA GLY A 216 6.80 10.86 57.27
C GLY A 216 6.82 11.74 56.03
N VAL A 217 7.92 12.49 55.83
CA VAL A 217 8.15 13.30 54.63
C VAL A 217 8.20 12.38 53.40
N LEU A 218 7.29 12.61 52.46
CA LEU A 218 7.28 11.91 51.17
C LEU A 218 8.51 12.34 50.35
N LEU A 219 9.38 11.40 49.98
CA LEU A 219 10.50 11.69 49.10
C LEU A 219 9.96 12.02 47.71
N LYS A 220 10.06 13.28 47.31
CA LYS A 220 9.78 13.67 45.94
C LYS A 220 10.87 13.09 45.03
N PRO A 221 10.53 12.34 43.97
CA PRO A 221 11.56 11.84 43.08
C PRO A 221 12.24 13.04 42.41
N PRO A 222 13.58 13.10 42.38
CA PRO A 222 14.30 14.17 41.68
C PRO A 222 13.98 14.17 40.17
N LEU A 223 13.54 13.03 39.64
CA LEU A 223 13.05 12.86 38.28
C LEU A 223 11.59 12.41 38.27
N THR A 224 10.67 13.34 38.01
CA THR A 224 9.24 13.01 37.85
C THR A 224 8.99 12.20 36.57
N PHE A 225 7.93 11.37 36.59
CA PHE A 225 7.51 10.61 35.42
C PHE A 225 7.27 11.48 34.18
N SER A 226 6.60 12.62 34.33
CA SER A 226 6.33 13.55 33.23
C SER A 226 7.62 14.09 32.59
N TRP A 227 8.67 14.30 33.37
CA TRP A 227 9.96 14.73 32.84
C TRP A 227 10.74 13.55 32.24
N TYR A 228 10.65 12.36 32.83
CA TYR A 228 11.17 11.13 32.25
C TYR A 228 10.54 10.85 30.88
N LEU A 229 9.21 10.95 30.74
CA LEU A 229 8.51 10.84 29.47
C LEU A 229 9.01 11.82 28.42
N LYS A 230 9.24 13.07 28.81
CA LYS A 230 9.81 14.10 27.92
C LYS A 230 11.24 13.77 27.50
N LEU A 231 12.03 13.10 28.35
CA LEU A 231 13.38 12.66 28.02
C LEU A 231 13.35 11.44 27.10
N ILE A 232 12.61 10.39 27.44
CA ILE A 232 12.56 9.19 26.61
C ILE A 232 11.94 9.47 25.23
N GLY A 233 11.01 10.42 25.15
CA GLY A 233 10.40 10.86 23.89
C GLY A 233 11.36 11.63 22.97
N LYS A 234 12.58 11.96 23.42
CA LYS A 234 13.66 12.45 22.54
C LYS A 234 14.34 11.31 21.77
N TYR A 235 14.22 10.08 22.27
CA TYR A 235 14.73 8.87 21.65
C TYR A 235 13.62 8.22 20.82
N ASP A 236 14.00 7.49 19.77
CA ASP A 236 13.06 6.82 18.88
C ASP A 236 12.65 5.43 19.40
N LEU A 237 12.05 5.42 20.60
CA LEU A 237 11.58 4.20 21.24
C LEU A 237 10.10 3.95 20.92
N SER A 238 9.81 2.76 20.45
CA SER A 238 8.46 2.22 20.34
C SER A 238 8.24 1.11 21.38
N PHE A 239 7.00 0.97 21.84
CA PHE A 239 6.61 0.01 22.88
C PHE A 239 5.55 -0.96 22.33
N GLY A 240 5.56 -2.19 22.81
CA GLY A 240 4.60 -3.22 22.42
C GLY A 240 5.14 -4.17 21.35
N GLN A 241 4.34 -5.18 21.01
CA GLN A 241 4.64 -6.08 19.89
C GLN A 241 4.61 -5.32 18.57
N VAL A 242 5.61 -5.57 17.73
CA VAL A 242 5.61 -5.14 16.33
C VAL A 242 4.41 -5.79 15.64
N LYS A 243 3.34 -5.02 15.45
CA LYS A 243 2.13 -5.45 14.71
C LYS A 243 2.27 -5.07 13.25
N VAL A 244 3.23 -5.68 12.56
CA VAL A 244 3.35 -5.50 11.12
C VAL A 244 3.30 -6.87 10.47
N ASP A 245 2.63 -6.95 9.32
CA ASP A 245 2.58 -8.17 8.52
C ASP A 245 4.01 -8.63 8.27
N THR A 246 4.31 -9.83 8.73
CA THR A 246 5.65 -10.39 8.62
C THR A 246 5.82 -10.99 7.23
N CYS A 247 7.00 -10.83 6.65
CA CYS A 247 7.31 -11.47 5.38
C CYS A 247 7.29 -13.00 5.53
N ASP A 248 6.45 -13.69 4.75
CA ASP A 248 6.31 -15.15 4.76
C ASP A 248 7.67 -15.85 4.59
N LYS A 249 8.55 -15.32 3.73
CA LYS A 249 9.91 -15.85 3.55
C LYS A 249 10.76 -15.68 4.80
N CYS A 250 10.72 -14.50 5.44
CA CYS A 250 11.43 -14.27 6.71
C CYS A 250 10.92 -15.20 7.81
N ASP A 251 9.61 -15.40 7.93
CA ASP A 251 9.07 -16.31 8.93
C ASP A 251 9.43 -17.76 8.63
N ASN A 252 9.41 -18.18 7.35
CA ASN A 252 9.91 -19.49 6.95
C ASN A 252 11.39 -19.68 7.31
N PHE A 253 12.23 -18.67 7.09
CA PHE A 253 13.63 -18.73 7.51
C PHE A 253 13.75 -18.90 9.02
N LYS A 254 13.01 -18.12 9.83
CA LYS A 254 13.00 -18.28 11.30
C LYS A 254 12.63 -19.70 11.73
N HIS A 255 11.63 -20.32 11.08
CA HIS A 255 11.27 -21.71 11.34
C HIS A 255 12.42 -22.66 10.98
N ARG A 256 13.03 -22.51 9.80
CA ARG A 256 14.17 -23.31 9.36
C ARG A 256 15.38 -23.15 10.29
N PHE A 257 15.61 -21.96 10.85
CA PHE A 257 16.63 -21.74 11.87
C PHE A 257 16.34 -22.47 13.17
N ALA A 258 15.09 -22.47 13.63
CA ALA A 258 14.71 -23.17 14.85
C ALA A 258 14.86 -24.70 14.72
N GLU A 259 14.72 -25.24 13.50
CA GLU A 259 14.87 -26.66 13.21
C GLU A 259 16.31 -27.06 12.88
N ALA A 260 17.16 -26.13 12.45
CA ALA A 260 18.53 -26.42 12.06
C ALA A 260 19.42 -26.71 13.29
N PRO A 261 20.18 -27.81 13.31
CA PRO A 261 21.16 -28.05 14.36
C PRO A 261 22.23 -26.95 14.36
N ALA A 262 22.57 -26.45 15.56
CA ALA A 262 23.54 -25.39 15.73
C ALA A 262 24.92 -25.75 15.13
N GLY A 263 25.47 -24.85 14.32
CA GLY A 263 26.73 -25.01 13.60
C GLY A 263 26.66 -25.87 12.33
N SER A 264 25.48 -26.38 11.97
CA SER A 264 25.31 -27.25 10.80
C SER A 264 25.47 -26.49 9.47
N GLU A 265 25.78 -27.24 8.41
CA GLU A 265 25.80 -26.70 7.05
C GLU A 265 24.41 -26.18 6.62
N ILE A 266 23.34 -26.80 7.14
CA ILE A 266 21.96 -26.36 6.93
C ILE A 266 21.76 -24.96 7.51
N GLU A 267 22.18 -24.71 8.75
CA GLU A 267 22.07 -23.38 9.37
C GLU A 267 22.83 -22.33 8.56
N LYS A 268 24.05 -22.63 8.12
CA LYS A 268 24.85 -21.72 7.27
C LYS A 268 24.15 -21.40 5.95
N LYS A 269 23.56 -22.41 5.30
CA LYS A 269 22.81 -22.22 4.04
C LYS A 269 21.56 -21.37 4.25
N VAL A 270 20.77 -21.67 5.29
CA VAL A 270 19.57 -20.89 5.64
C VAL A 270 19.96 -19.44 5.95
N SER A 271 21.09 -19.21 6.63
CA SER A 271 21.60 -17.88 6.90
C SER A 271 22.02 -17.12 5.66
N ALA A 272 22.75 -17.77 4.74
CA ALA A 272 23.12 -17.14 3.48
C ALA A 272 21.89 -16.73 2.65
N GLU A 273 20.89 -17.63 2.54
CA GLU A 273 19.62 -17.36 1.84
C GLU A 273 18.82 -16.22 2.52
N TRP A 274 18.80 -16.18 3.86
CA TRP A 274 18.12 -15.11 4.59
C TRP A 274 18.82 -13.76 4.42
N ASP A 275 20.15 -13.73 4.50
CA ASP A 275 20.93 -12.52 4.30
C ASP A 275 20.79 -11.98 2.87
N GLU A 276 20.76 -12.85 1.87
CA GLU A 276 20.47 -12.48 0.48
C GLU A 276 19.07 -11.88 0.33
N HIS A 277 18.06 -12.53 0.90
CA HIS A 277 16.69 -12.01 0.88
C HIS A 277 16.57 -10.63 1.54
N ARG A 278 17.26 -10.41 2.68
CA ARG A 278 17.29 -9.13 3.38
C ARG A 278 18.02 -8.06 2.56
N ARG A 279 19.19 -8.39 1.99
CA ARG A 279 19.90 -7.48 1.07
C ARG A 279 19.03 -7.06 -0.12
N GLY A 280 18.24 -7.99 -0.67
CA GLY A 280 17.29 -7.67 -1.75
C GLY A 280 16.21 -6.68 -1.30
N ALA A 281 15.71 -6.80 -0.07
CA ALA A 281 14.76 -5.85 0.50
C ALA A 281 15.40 -4.46 0.73
N ASP A 282 16.59 -4.42 1.31
CA ASP A 282 17.35 -3.18 1.54
C ASP A 282 17.63 -2.47 0.22
N THR A 283 18.10 -3.22 -0.79
CA THR A 283 18.30 -2.73 -2.15
C THR A 283 17.02 -2.12 -2.71
N SER A 284 15.87 -2.76 -2.51
CA SER A 284 14.59 -2.22 -2.96
C SER A 284 14.23 -0.89 -2.30
N TYR A 285 14.48 -0.74 -1.00
CA TYR A 285 14.24 0.53 -0.30
C TYR A 285 15.19 1.62 -0.78
N ASP A 286 16.46 1.28 -0.97
CA ASP A 286 17.48 2.20 -1.45
C ASP A 286 17.21 2.65 -2.87
N SER A 287 16.86 1.74 -3.78
CA SER A 287 16.46 2.05 -5.15
C SER A 287 15.26 3.00 -5.18
N ARG A 288 14.23 2.75 -4.36
CA ARG A 288 13.06 3.65 -4.30
C ARG A 288 13.43 5.04 -3.78
N ASN A 289 14.26 5.10 -2.73
CA ASN A 289 14.74 6.37 -2.19
C ASN A 289 15.57 7.13 -3.23
N ALA A 290 16.43 6.43 -3.98
CA ALA A 290 17.20 7.00 -5.08
C ALA A 290 16.29 7.57 -6.18
N ASP A 291 15.27 6.83 -6.61
CA ASP A 291 14.28 7.29 -7.59
C ASP A 291 13.53 8.54 -7.10
N ALA A 292 13.06 8.52 -5.85
CA ALA A 292 12.39 9.66 -5.24
C ALA A 292 13.30 10.89 -5.14
N ASN A 293 14.58 10.69 -4.80
CA ASN A 293 15.59 11.74 -4.77
C ASN A 293 15.86 12.31 -6.16
N THR A 294 15.88 11.46 -7.19
CA THR A 294 15.98 11.90 -8.59
C THR A 294 14.81 12.82 -8.96
N THR A 295 13.57 12.46 -8.60
CA THR A 295 12.44 13.36 -8.80
C THR A 295 12.58 14.67 -8.03
N ASN A 296 13.06 14.65 -6.78
CA ASN A 296 13.29 15.87 -6.01
C ASN A 296 14.33 16.80 -6.64
N LYS A 297 15.32 16.27 -7.38
CA LYS A 297 16.27 17.09 -8.15
C LYS A 297 15.57 17.85 -9.29
N TYR A 298 14.64 17.20 -10.00
CA TYR A 298 13.87 17.81 -11.09
C TYR A 298 12.72 18.72 -10.61
N TYR A 299 12.22 18.46 -9.40
CA TYR A 299 11.11 19.16 -8.74
C TYR A 299 11.54 19.59 -7.32
N PRO A 300 12.42 20.59 -7.20
CA PRO A 300 12.87 21.08 -5.89
C PRO A 300 11.70 21.66 -5.07
N LEU A 301 10.74 22.28 -5.77
CA LEU A 301 9.45 22.68 -5.22
C LEU A 301 8.35 21.71 -5.70
N PRO A 302 7.34 21.41 -4.87
CA PRO A 302 6.24 20.57 -5.29
C PRO A 302 5.43 21.26 -6.39
N LEU A 303 5.01 20.49 -7.39
CA LEU A 303 4.06 20.96 -8.40
C LEU A 303 2.72 21.34 -7.74
N ALA A 304 2.08 22.41 -8.20
CA ALA A 304 0.77 22.79 -7.67
C ALA A 304 -0.30 21.75 -8.04
N ASN A 305 -1.42 21.73 -7.32
CA ASN A 305 -2.45 20.69 -7.52
C ASN A 305 -3.30 20.93 -8.77
N ASP A 306 -3.50 22.20 -9.09
CA ASP A 306 -4.21 22.72 -10.26
C ASP A 306 -3.32 22.80 -11.51
N GLU A 307 -2.00 22.69 -11.33
CA GLU A 307 -1.06 22.62 -12.44
C GLU A 307 -1.20 21.28 -13.19
N LYS A 308 -1.52 21.39 -14.48
CA LYS A 308 -1.71 20.27 -15.41
C LYS A 308 -0.87 20.50 -16.66
N PRO A 309 0.45 20.26 -16.58
CA PRO A 309 1.31 20.38 -17.74
C PRO A 309 0.87 19.36 -18.79
N ALA A 310 1.03 19.70 -20.07
CA ALA A 310 0.74 18.79 -21.17
C ALA A 310 1.58 17.51 -21.05
N PHE A 311 1.07 16.40 -21.56
CA PHE A 311 1.82 15.15 -21.57
C PHE A 311 3.15 15.31 -22.29
N ASN A 312 4.18 14.65 -21.78
CA ASN A 312 5.50 14.61 -22.39
C ASN A 312 6.15 16.00 -22.63
N SER A 313 5.66 17.05 -21.95
CA SER A 313 6.12 18.43 -22.18
C SER A 313 7.36 18.79 -21.36
N LEU A 314 7.65 18.06 -20.28
CA LEU A 314 8.76 18.33 -19.37
C LEU A 314 9.78 17.19 -19.42
N LYS A 315 10.98 17.49 -19.92
CA LYS A 315 12.14 16.57 -19.90
C LYS A 315 12.68 16.36 -18.48
N LYS A 316 11.90 15.66 -17.67
CA LYS A 316 12.10 15.43 -16.24
C LYS A 316 11.82 13.95 -15.92
N VAL A 317 12.00 13.58 -14.66
CA VAL A 317 11.64 12.26 -14.13
C VAL A 317 10.72 12.43 -12.92
N GLU A 318 9.57 11.76 -12.93
CA GLU A 318 8.69 11.64 -11.78
C GLU A 318 8.69 10.22 -11.24
N THR A 319 8.68 10.09 -9.91
CA THR A 319 8.43 8.83 -9.22
C THR A 319 7.03 8.87 -8.60
N GLN A 320 6.27 7.80 -8.81
CA GLN A 320 4.97 7.59 -8.19
C GLN A 320 4.95 6.26 -7.43
N SER A 321 4.26 6.23 -6.28
CA SER A 321 4.01 5.00 -5.53
C SER A 321 2.51 4.76 -5.47
N GLN A 322 2.08 3.54 -5.80
CA GLN A 322 0.69 3.19 -5.92
C GLN A 322 0.37 1.95 -5.12
N ASP A 323 -0.76 1.98 -4.43
CA ASP A 323 -1.20 0.86 -3.61
C ASP A 323 -2.72 0.86 -3.42
N PHE A 324 -3.28 -0.30 -3.13
CA PHE A 324 -4.70 -0.50 -2.90
C PHE A 324 -4.93 -0.96 -1.46
N GLY A 325 -5.61 -0.12 -0.70
CA GLY A 325 -5.91 -0.42 0.69
C GLY A 325 -6.79 -1.66 0.87
N GLY A 326 -6.80 -2.17 2.10
CA GLY A 326 -7.79 -3.16 2.52
C GLY A 326 -9.23 -2.67 2.31
N ASN A 327 -10.16 -3.60 2.13
CA ASN A 327 -11.57 -3.25 1.94
C ASN A 327 -12.10 -2.56 3.18
N LEU A 328 -12.57 -1.32 3.02
CA LEU A 328 -13.16 -0.52 4.08
C LEU A 328 -14.61 -0.97 4.29
N ARG A 329 -15.00 -1.19 5.54
CA ARG A 329 -16.32 -1.68 5.92
C ARG A 329 -17.36 -0.55 5.85
N THR A 330 -18.40 -0.70 5.02
CA THR A 330 -19.47 0.31 4.89
C THR A 330 -20.85 -0.38 4.93
N PRO A 331 -21.69 -0.14 5.94
CA PRO A 331 -21.43 0.71 7.09
C PRO A 331 -20.45 0.06 8.07
N LYS A 332 -19.66 0.88 8.76
CA LYS A 332 -18.92 0.48 9.95
C LYS A 332 -19.75 0.84 11.18
N LEU A 333 -20.12 -0.17 11.95
CA LEU A 333 -20.90 -0.03 13.18
C LEU A 333 -20.17 -0.69 14.35
N THR A 334 -20.41 -0.20 15.57
CA THR A 334 -19.87 -0.79 16.80
C THR A 334 -20.73 -1.92 17.36
N VAL A 335 -21.92 -2.14 16.81
CA VAL A 335 -22.83 -3.22 17.23
C VAL A 335 -22.30 -4.59 16.82
N GLY A 336 -22.37 -5.57 17.72
CA GLY A 336 -21.87 -6.92 17.48
C GLY A 336 -22.54 -7.63 16.28
N GLU A 337 -23.82 -7.33 16.02
CA GLU A 337 -24.57 -7.89 14.87
C GLU A 337 -23.88 -7.57 13.53
N ALA A 338 -23.32 -6.37 13.39
CA ALA A 338 -22.64 -5.93 12.17
C ALA A 338 -21.34 -6.70 11.88
N TYR A 339 -20.80 -7.46 12.83
CA TYR A 339 -19.64 -8.32 12.59
C TYR A 339 -20.00 -9.57 11.77
N TYR A 340 -21.23 -10.07 11.90
CA TYR A 340 -21.68 -11.32 11.27
C TYR A 340 -22.47 -11.11 9.98
N LEU A 341 -22.92 -9.89 9.74
CA LEU A 341 -23.70 -9.52 8.56
C LEU A 341 -22.79 -9.10 7.41
N ARG A 342 -23.22 -9.38 6.17
CA ARG A 342 -22.55 -8.87 4.98
C ARG A 342 -22.76 -7.36 4.88
N ILE A 343 -21.70 -6.67 4.51
CA ILE A 343 -21.66 -5.22 4.37
C ILE A 343 -21.08 -4.87 3.01
N LEU A 344 -21.26 -3.61 2.58
CA LEU A 344 -20.62 -3.11 1.37
C LEU A 344 -19.13 -2.91 1.62
N ALA A 345 -18.32 -3.29 0.65
CA ALA A 345 -16.93 -2.87 0.61
C ALA A 345 -16.83 -1.49 -0.03
N THR A 346 -16.16 -0.58 0.68
CA THR A 346 -15.60 0.64 0.12
C THR A 346 -14.13 0.37 -0.21
N PHE A 347 -13.74 0.73 -1.42
CA PHE A 347 -12.41 0.58 -1.97
C PHE A 347 -11.67 1.92 -1.87
N CYS A 348 -10.38 1.85 -1.59
CA CYS A 348 -9.50 3.02 -1.50
C CYS A 348 -8.20 2.71 -2.25
N TYR A 349 -8.02 3.31 -3.42
CA TYR A 349 -6.79 3.22 -4.21
C TYR A 349 -5.98 4.50 -4.07
N SER A 350 -4.70 4.37 -3.79
CA SER A 350 -3.83 5.48 -3.39
C SER A 350 -2.72 5.62 -4.41
N ILE A 351 -2.52 6.85 -4.92
CA ILE A 351 -1.39 7.20 -5.77
C ILE A 351 -0.69 8.38 -5.12
N PHE A 352 0.57 8.19 -4.75
CA PHE A 352 1.45 9.24 -4.25
C PHE A 352 2.36 9.73 -5.37
N SER A 353 2.33 11.02 -5.64
CA SER A 353 3.24 11.69 -6.58
C SER A 353 4.38 12.34 -5.82
N GLN A 354 5.62 11.95 -6.12
CA GLN A 354 6.80 12.58 -5.54
C GLN A 354 6.98 14.02 -6.06
N ALA A 355 6.64 14.28 -7.34
CA ALA A 355 6.72 15.63 -7.92
C ALA A 355 5.77 16.63 -7.24
N ARG A 356 4.58 16.18 -6.82
CA ARG A 356 3.62 16.99 -6.04
C ARG A 356 3.78 16.88 -4.52
N ARG A 357 4.57 15.91 -4.05
CA ARG A 357 4.69 15.50 -2.63
C ARG A 357 3.33 15.30 -1.98
N ARG A 358 2.38 14.70 -2.72
CA ARG A 358 0.99 14.57 -2.31
C ARG A 358 0.37 13.27 -2.77
N THR A 359 -0.52 12.74 -1.95
CA THR A 359 -1.32 11.55 -2.24
C THR A 359 -2.69 11.95 -2.76
N VAL A 360 -3.12 11.29 -3.82
CA VAL A 360 -4.50 11.24 -4.29
C VAL A 360 -5.08 9.88 -3.85
N LEU A 361 -6.21 9.92 -3.16
CA LEU A 361 -6.96 8.77 -2.69
C LEU A 361 -8.26 8.69 -3.48
N TYR A 362 -8.44 7.60 -4.20
CA TYR A 362 -9.63 7.33 -4.99
C TYR A 362 -10.55 6.38 -4.22
N PHE A 363 -11.78 6.83 -4.00
CA PHE A 363 -12.80 6.11 -3.24
C PHE A 363 -13.97 5.73 -4.13
N TRP A 364 -14.28 4.45 -4.18
CA TRP A 364 -15.54 3.95 -4.74
C TRP A 364 -16.03 2.79 -3.89
N ASN A 365 -17.29 2.38 -4.04
CA ASN A 365 -17.82 1.20 -3.36
C ASN A 365 -18.34 0.19 -4.38
N GLU A 366 -18.71 -0.99 -3.89
CA GLU A 366 -19.27 -2.09 -4.70
C GLU A 366 -20.53 -1.72 -5.50
N LYS A 367 -21.21 -0.60 -5.21
CA LYS A 367 -22.36 -0.11 -6.00
C LYS A 367 -21.92 0.66 -7.25
N ILE A 368 -20.71 1.22 -7.22
CA ILE A 368 -20.16 2.06 -8.30
C ILE A 368 -19.34 1.21 -9.26
N ALA A 369 -18.40 0.44 -8.72
CA ALA A 369 -17.46 -0.36 -9.49
C ALA A 369 -16.89 -1.51 -8.65
N GLU A 370 -16.41 -2.55 -9.31
CA GLU A 370 -15.75 -3.69 -8.67
C GLU A 370 -14.31 -3.36 -8.24
N LYS A 371 -13.67 -4.29 -7.54
CA LYS A 371 -12.22 -4.29 -7.29
C LYS A 371 -11.54 -5.15 -8.35
N GLY A 372 -10.63 -4.59 -9.13
CA GLY A 372 -9.90 -5.36 -10.14
C GLY A 372 -9.08 -4.50 -11.11
N ALA A 373 -8.30 -5.17 -11.96
CA ALA A 373 -7.34 -4.54 -12.87
C ALA A 373 -7.95 -3.44 -13.76
N ASN A 374 -9.13 -3.66 -14.35
CA ASN A 374 -9.81 -2.64 -15.17
C ASN A 374 -10.07 -1.35 -14.37
N ASN A 375 -10.54 -1.49 -13.13
CA ASN A 375 -10.83 -0.34 -12.27
C ASN A 375 -9.54 0.36 -11.81
N CYS A 376 -8.48 -0.40 -11.49
CA CYS A 376 -7.17 0.17 -11.16
C CYS A 376 -6.59 0.98 -12.33
N VAL A 377 -6.60 0.41 -13.55
CA VAL A 377 -6.11 1.08 -14.76
C VAL A 377 -6.95 2.31 -15.09
N SER A 378 -8.27 2.25 -14.94
CA SER A 378 -9.15 3.41 -15.12
C SER A 378 -8.79 4.57 -14.22
N VAL A 379 -8.60 4.30 -12.92
CA VAL A 379 -8.24 5.32 -11.94
C VAL A 379 -6.82 5.84 -12.19
N GLU A 380 -5.90 4.98 -12.60
CA GLU A 380 -4.55 5.39 -12.96
C GLU A 380 -4.53 6.26 -14.23
N HIS A 381 -5.32 5.92 -15.25
CA HIS A 381 -5.47 6.77 -16.44
C HIS A 381 -6.10 8.12 -16.09
N TYR A 382 -7.11 8.13 -15.22
CA TYR A 382 -7.68 9.35 -14.69
C TYR A 382 -6.65 10.18 -13.90
N GLN A 383 -5.79 9.53 -13.11
CA GLN A 383 -4.68 10.20 -12.43
C GLN A 383 -3.75 10.90 -13.43
N HIS A 384 -3.37 10.25 -14.54
CA HIS A 384 -2.50 10.86 -15.55
C HIS A 384 -3.17 12.07 -16.21
N LEU A 385 -4.45 11.96 -16.55
CA LEU A 385 -5.22 13.06 -17.17
C LEU A 385 -5.42 14.27 -16.25
N HIS A 386 -5.62 14.06 -14.95
CA HIS A 386 -5.99 15.13 -14.03
C HIS A 386 -4.85 15.64 -13.14
N TYR A 387 -3.86 14.78 -12.89
CA TYR A 387 -2.76 15.01 -11.95
C TYR A 387 -1.42 14.51 -12.50
N GLY A 388 -1.27 14.37 -13.82
CA GLY A 388 0.01 14.08 -14.46
C GLY A 388 0.99 15.25 -14.30
N SER A 389 2.29 14.98 -14.13
CA SER A 389 3.32 16.03 -14.00
C SER A 389 3.81 16.59 -15.34
N GLY A 390 3.35 16.05 -16.47
CA GLY A 390 3.88 16.31 -17.82
C GLY A 390 5.30 15.81 -18.06
N THR A 391 5.86 15.03 -17.12
CA THR A 391 7.18 14.43 -17.25
C THR A 391 7.27 13.52 -18.49
N THR A 392 8.43 13.47 -19.13
CA THR A 392 8.72 12.51 -20.20
C THR A 392 8.96 11.10 -19.64
N ASN A 393 9.48 11.01 -18.41
CA ASN A 393 9.88 9.74 -17.79
C ASN A 393 9.12 9.52 -16.47
N LEU A 394 8.49 8.36 -16.32
CA LEU A 394 7.75 7.99 -15.11
C LEU A 394 8.31 6.71 -14.50
N ILE A 395 8.66 6.76 -13.22
CA ILE A 395 9.02 5.60 -12.42
C ILE A 395 7.84 5.27 -11.50
N LYS A 396 7.32 4.05 -11.56
CA LYS A 396 6.20 3.59 -10.75
C LYS A 396 6.64 2.49 -9.80
N TRP A 397 6.18 2.58 -8.56
CA TRP A 397 6.36 1.56 -7.53
C TRP A 397 5.02 0.99 -7.09
N TYR A 398 4.89 -0.34 -7.03
CA TYR A 398 3.65 -1.06 -6.66
C TYR A 398 3.91 -2.22 -5.69
N ASP A 399 2.91 -2.57 -4.87
CA ASP A 399 2.89 -3.78 -4.00
C ASP A 399 2.63 -5.10 -4.78
N GLY A 400 3.03 -5.21 -6.05
CA GLY A 400 3.11 -6.48 -6.79
C GLY A 400 1.84 -7.35 -6.89
N THR A 401 0.66 -6.86 -6.49
CA THR A 401 -0.55 -7.68 -6.36
C THR A 401 -1.12 -8.04 -7.73
N PHE A 402 -1.20 -9.34 -8.03
CA PHE A 402 -1.60 -9.84 -9.36
C PHE A 402 -3.02 -9.41 -9.77
N SER A 403 -3.99 -9.43 -8.85
CA SER A 403 -5.38 -9.05 -9.17
C SER A 403 -5.56 -7.55 -9.44
N GLN A 404 -4.52 -6.74 -9.28
CA GLN A 404 -4.58 -5.28 -9.34
C GLN A 404 -3.60 -4.72 -10.37
N CYS A 405 -2.29 -4.77 -10.09
CA CYS A 405 -1.25 -4.06 -10.82
C CYS A 405 -0.20 -4.98 -11.48
N ASN A 406 0.06 -6.18 -10.94
CA ASN A 406 1.03 -7.12 -11.54
C ASN A 406 0.34 -8.13 -12.46
N ASN A 407 -0.30 -7.64 -13.53
CA ASN A 407 -1.00 -8.49 -14.49
C ASN A 407 -0.87 -8.00 -15.93
N GLY A 408 -1.29 -8.84 -16.87
CA GLY A 408 -1.21 -8.53 -18.29
C GLY A 408 -2.04 -7.32 -18.73
N THR A 409 -3.09 -6.91 -18.01
CA THR A 409 -3.84 -5.69 -18.35
C THR A 409 -3.01 -4.45 -18.05
N MET A 410 -2.41 -4.36 -16.86
CA MET A 410 -1.53 -3.26 -16.51
C MET A 410 -0.29 -3.18 -17.41
N LEU A 411 0.31 -4.34 -17.72
CA LEU A 411 1.48 -4.41 -18.58
C LEU A 411 1.19 -3.91 -20.01
N ARG A 412 0.04 -4.28 -20.58
CA ARG A 412 -0.43 -3.75 -21.89
C ARG A 412 -0.82 -2.28 -21.84
N TYR A 413 -1.38 -1.83 -20.72
CA TYR A 413 -1.71 -0.42 -20.53
C TYR A 413 -0.45 0.45 -20.49
N ASN A 414 0.60 0.02 -19.78
CA ASN A 414 1.88 0.74 -19.74
C ASN A 414 2.55 0.79 -21.12
N LEU A 415 2.43 -0.26 -21.93
CA LEU A 415 2.82 -0.22 -23.34
C LEU A 415 2.01 0.83 -24.11
N GLU A 416 0.68 0.82 -24.03
CA GLU A 416 -0.19 1.77 -24.73
C GLU A 416 0.18 3.24 -24.45
N ILE A 417 0.44 3.60 -23.19
CA ILE A 417 0.74 4.99 -22.80
C ILE A 417 2.19 5.41 -23.05
N THR A 418 3.05 4.48 -23.51
CA THR A 418 4.44 4.73 -23.90
C THR A 418 4.68 4.53 -25.39
N ASP A 419 3.64 4.21 -26.15
CA ASP A 419 3.73 3.91 -27.57
C ASP A 419 3.56 5.19 -28.41
N PRO A 420 4.61 5.68 -29.09
CA PRO A 420 4.51 6.88 -29.93
C PRO A 420 3.62 6.67 -31.16
N ASP A 421 3.36 5.42 -31.54
CA ASP A 421 2.47 5.07 -32.66
C ASP A 421 0.97 5.24 -32.27
N ILE A 422 0.68 5.62 -31.01
CA ILE A 422 -0.67 5.85 -30.48
C ILE A 422 -0.77 7.27 -29.91
N PRO A 423 -0.85 8.32 -30.75
CA PRO A 423 -0.77 9.71 -30.29
C PRO A 423 -1.86 10.11 -29.28
N SER A 424 -3.03 9.47 -29.33
CA SER A 424 -4.13 9.73 -28.39
C SER A 424 -3.86 9.23 -26.97
N MET A 425 -2.92 8.30 -26.81
CA MET A 425 -2.57 7.68 -25.53
C MET A 425 -1.11 7.92 -25.11
N PHE A 426 -0.26 8.42 -26.00
CA PHE A 426 1.16 8.63 -25.75
C PHE A 426 1.41 9.70 -24.67
N MET A 427 1.64 9.25 -23.44
CA MET A 427 1.80 10.11 -22.25
C MET A 427 3.26 10.26 -21.84
N TYR A 428 4.07 9.22 -22.02
CA TYR A 428 5.44 9.11 -21.53
C TYR A 428 6.36 8.52 -22.60
N GLN A 429 7.59 9.01 -22.69
CA GLN A 429 8.63 8.39 -23.55
C GLN A 429 9.22 7.13 -22.90
N ARG A 430 9.40 7.17 -21.58
CA ARG A 430 9.98 6.08 -20.80
C ARG A 430 9.15 5.83 -19.55
N MET A 431 8.93 4.55 -19.26
CA MET A 431 8.35 4.14 -17.99
C MET A 431 9.13 3.00 -17.37
N ASP A 432 9.44 3.12 -16.09
CA ASP A 432 10.03 2.06 -15.28
C ASP A 432 9.04 1.66 -14.18
N VAL A 433 8.58 0.41 -14.20
CA VAL A 433 7.72 -0.15 -13.15
C VAL A 433 8.58 -1.07 -12.29
N LYS A 434 8.69 -0.75 -11.01
CA LYS A 434 9.49 -1.49 -10.02
C LYS A 434 8.58 -2.06 -8.94
N ILE A 435 8.81 -3.33 -8.59
CA ILE A 435 8.04 -4.09 -7.60
C ILE A 435 9.01 -4.52 -6.47
N PRO A 436 8.78 -4.10 -5.22
CA PRO A 436 9.59 -4.57 -4.10
C PRO A 436 9.42 -6.08 -3.88
N PRO A 437 10.41 -6.76 -3.28
CA PRO A 437 10.25 -8.14 -2.83
C PRO A 437 9.02 -8.29 -1.91
N THR A 438 8.23 -9.34 -2.12
CA THR A 438 7.03 -9.63 -1.32
C THR A 438 7.33 -9.63 0.18
N GLY A 439 6.44 -9.03 0.99
CA GLY A 439 6.60 -8.90 2.44
C GLY A 439 7.51 -7.75 2.88
N HIS A 440 8.21 -7.11 1.94
CA HIS A 440 9.04 -5.91 2.16
C HIS A 440 8.53 -4.72 1.36
N THR A 441 7.22 -4.66 1.19
CA THR A 441 6.57 -3.79 0.21
C THR A 441 6.08 -2.48 0.78
N TYR A 442 6.44 -2.13 2.03
CA TYR A 442 5.99 -0.90 2.68
C TYR A 442 6.17 0.32 1.78
N LEU A 443 5.07 0.88 1.26
CA LEU A 443 4.99 2.07 0.41
C LEU A 443 4.60 3.30 1.23
N VAL A 444 4.76 4.49 0.65
CA VAL A 444 4.26 5.75 1.25
C VAL A 444 2.74 5.67 1.49
N ASN A 445 2.05 4.89 0.67
CA ASN A 445 0.61 4.66 0.68
C ASN A 445 0.13 3.96 1.98
N ASP A 446 0.91 3.02 2.52
CA ASP A 446 0.58 2.31 3.78
C ASP A 446 0.39 3.26 4.96
N SER A 447 1.21 4.30 5.02
CA SER A 447 1.13 5.31 6.07
C SER A 447 -0.22 6.05 6.07
N TRP A 448 -0.81 6.22 4.88
CA TRP A 448 -2.13 6.82 4.70
C TRP A 448 -3.24 5.87 5.11
N PHE A 449 -3.20 4.61 4.68
CA PHE A 449 -4.18 3.61 5.10
C PHE A 449 -4.21 3.42 6.61
N GLY A 450 -3.02 3.40 7.25
CA GLY A 450 -2.90 3.38 8.70
C GLY A 450 -3.48 4.63 9.37
N SER A 451 -3.30 5.81 8.77
CA SER A 451 -3.84 7.08 9.30
C SER A 451 -5.36 7.15 9.20
N ILE A 452 -5.93 6.74 8.06
CA ILE A 452 -7.38 6.63 7.86
C ILE A 452 -7.97 5.64 8.86
N SER A 453 -7.35 4.47 9.00
CA SER A 453 -7.80 3.44 9.94
C SER A 453 -7.77 3.91 11.39
N ARG A 454 -6.76 4.67 11.80
CA ARG A 454 -6.69 5.29 13.14
C ARG A 454 -7.78 6.36 13.32
N ALA A 455 -7.95 7.26 12.36
CA ALA A 455 -8.96 8.31 12.42
C ALA A 455 -10.38 7.72 12.50
N ALA A 456 -10.64 6.66 11.74
CA ALA A 456 -11.90 5.93 11.73
C ALA A 456 -12.26 5.26 13.07
N LYS A 457 -11.32 5.08 14.01
CA LYS A 457 -11.62 4.56 15.36
C LYS A 457 -12.39 5.57 16.23
N ASN A 458 -12.29 6.86 15.91
CA ASN A 458 -12.99 7.92 16.63
C ASN A 458 -14.43 8.11 16.14
N TRP A 459 -14.83 7.38 15.11
CA TRP A 459 -16.17 7.42 14.55
C TRP A 459 -16.95 6.20 15.05
N SER A 460 -18.06 6.46 15.73
CA SER A 460 -18.97 5.40 16.21
C SER A 460 -19.72 4.74 15.07
N ILE A 461 -20.05 5.51 14.03
CA ILE A 461 -20.76 5.08 12.83
C ILE A 461 -20.02 5.67 11.62
N ILE A 462 -19.73 4.84 10.63
CA ILE A 462 -19.36 5.27 9.29
C ILE A 462 -20.41 4.69 8.37
N SER A 463 -21.22 5.55 7.79
CA SER A 463 -22.49 5.15 7.20
C SER A 463 -22.38 4.94 5.69
N ASP A 464 -21.59 5.76 4.99
CA ASP A 464 -21.40 5.67 3.54
C ASP A 464 -19.96 6.01 3.09
N LEU A 465 -19.73 5.94 1.78
CA LEU A 465 -18.51 6.34 1.08
C LEU A 465 -18.04 7.75 1.46
N SER A 466 -18.95 8.72 1.52
CA SER A 466 -18.64 10.13 1.84
C SER A 466 -18.06 10.31 3.24
N ASP A 467 -18.43 9.45 4.19
CA ASP A 467 -17.86 9.49 5.54
C ASP A 467 -16.39 9.04 5.52
N TRP A 468 -16.05 8.02 4.71
CA TRP A 468 -14.66 7.61 4.52
C TRP A 468 -13.82 8.71 3.86
N VAL A 469 -14.38 9.40 2.86
CA VAL A 469 -13.75 10.56 2.22
C VAL A 469 -13.49 11.67 3.25
N THR A 470 -14.49 11.98 4.08
CA THR A 470 -14.37 12.98 5.15
C THR A 470 -13.29 12.60 6.17
N ILE A 471 -13.26 11.33 6.59
CA ILE A 471 -12.24 10.81 7.52
C ILE A 471 -10.85 10.92 6.90
N ALA A 472 -10.69 10.55 5.63
CA ALA A 472 -9.42 10.59 4.94
C ALA A 472 -8.90 12.02 4.76
N ALA A 473 -9.76 12.95 4.33
CA ALA A 473 -9.43 14.36 4.22
C ALA A 473 -9.03 14.97 5.58
N GLY A 474 -9.66 14.54 6.67
CA GLY A 474 -9.42 15.03 8.03
C GLY A 474 -8.27 14.37 8.79
N CYS A 475 -7.72 13.24 8.30
CA CYS A 475 -6.77 12.45 9.08
C CYS A 475 -5.37 13.09 9.21
N SER A 476 -5.03 14.06 8.35
CA SER A 476 -3.76 14.80 8.39
C SER A 476 -3.99 16.31 8.21
N ARG A 477 -3.56 17.09 9.20
CA ARG A 477 -3.68 18.57 9.15
C ARG A 477 -2.56 19.25 8.36
N LYS A 478 -1.40 18.59 8.22
CA LYS A 478 -0.20 19.22 7.62
C LYS A 478 -0.17 19.09 6.11
N ASN A 479 -0.59 17.94 5.58
CA ASN A 479 -0.58 17.65 4.17
C ASN A 479 -1.77 16.73 3.85
N PRO A 480 -3.02 17.25 3.85
CA PRO A 480 -4.19 16.41 3.63
C PRO A 480 -4.14 15.79 2.21
N PRO A 481 -4.55 14.52 2.06
CA PRO A 481 -4.62 13.90 0.75
C PRO A 481 -5.72 14.56 -0.09
N ILE A 482 -5.59 14.48 -1.41
CA ILE A 482 -6.71 14.78 -2.31
C ILE A 482 -7.61 13.55 -2.32
N CYS A 483 -8.86 13.68 -1.90
CA CYS A 483 -9.81 12.58 -1.95
C CYS A 483 -10.71 12.77 -3.17
N VAL A 484 -10.81 11.74 -4.01
CA VAL A 484 -11.56 11.76 -5.26
C VAL A 484 -12.54 10.59 -5.27
N GLU A 485 -13.79 10.87 -5.60
CA GLU A 485 -14.80 9.86 -5.88
C GLU A 485 -14.96 9.79 -7.40
N PRO A 486 -14.23 8.90 -8.10
CA PRO A 486 -14.29 8.84 -9.55
C PRO A 486 -15.73 8.46 -9.97
N PRO A 487 -16.30 9.18 -10.96
CA PRO A 487 -17.63 8.86 -11.44
C PRO A 487 -17.60 7.52 -12.20
N ARG A 488 -18.74 6.85 -12.31
CA ARG A 488 -18.85 5.48 -12.86
C ARG A 488 -18.31 5.40 -14.29
N GLU A 489 -18.46 6.48 -15.05
CA GLU A 489 -18.08 6.66 -16.45
C GLU A 489 -16.56 6.63 -16.67
N VAL A 490 -15.77 6.78 -15.60
CA VAL A 490 -14.31 6.63 -15.64
C VAL A 490 -13.89 5.16 -15.67
N HIS A 491 -14.73 4.26 -15.16
CA HIS A 491 -14.44 2.83 -15.13
C HIS A 491 -14.73 2.18 -16.50
N ARG A 492 -13.68 1.67 -17.15
CA ARG A 492 -13.70 1.16 -18.53
C ARG A 492 -13.17 -0.26 -18.62
N ASP A 493 -13.59 -1.02 -19.64
CA ASP A 493 -13.06 -2.35 -19.93
C ASP A 493 -11.72 -2.26 -20.67
N TRP A 494 -10.66 -1.98 -19.92
CA TRP A 494 -9.29 -1.96 -20.43
C TRP A 494 -8.84 -3.29 -21.00
N ARG A 495 -9.35 -4.41 -20.47
CA ARG A 495 -8.95 -5.74 -20.94
C ARG A 495 -9.41 -5.96 -22.38
N GLU A 496 -10.64 -5.57 -22.69
CA GLU A 496 -11.22 -5.64 -24.03
C GLU A 496 -10.57 -4.60 -24.96
N TYR A 497 -10.47 -3.34 -24.52
CA TYR A 497 -9.83 -2.26 -25.29
C TYR A 497 -8.41 -2.63 -25.72
N LEU A 498 -7.55 -2.99 -24.76
CA LEU A 498 -6.15 -3.39 -25.02
C LEU A 498 -6.09 -4.73 -25.76
N GLY A 499 -7.16 -5.53 -25.69
CA GLY A 499 -7.31 -6.76 -26.46
C GLY A 499 -7.35 -6.51 -27.97
N GLN A 500 -7.68 -5.32 -28.44
CA GLN A 500 -7.66 -4.99 -29.88
C GLN A 500 -6.24 -4.94 -30.44
N ARG A 501 -5.26 -4.49 -29.64
CA ARG A 501 -3.88 -4.21 -30.09
C ARG A 501 -2.84 -5.22 -29.62
N PHE A 502 -3.06 -5.84 -28.45
CA PHE A 502 -2.05 -6.70 -27.84
C PHE A 502 -2.51 -8.15 -27.72
N VAL A 503 -1.57 -9.08 -27.92
CA VAL A 503 -1.85 -10.51 -27.74
C VAL A 503 -2.05 -10.80 -26.26
N LYS A 504 -2.86 -11.82 -25.98
CA LYS A 504 -2.89 -12.39 -24.63
C LYS A 504 -1.50 -13.01 -24.40
N THR A 505 -0.77 -12.52 -23.39
CA THR A 505 0.63 -12.86 -23.05
C THR A 505 1.12 -14.17 -23.67
N THR A 506 2.12 -14.10 -24.55
CA THR A 506 2.68 -15.26 -25.28
C THR A 506 3.28 -16.33 -24.38
N ARG A 507 3.38 -16.08 -23.06
CA ARG A 507 4.09 -16.93 -22.08
C ARG A 507 5.51 -17.27 -22.52
N THR A 508 6.06 -16.60 -23.53
CA THR A 508 7.40 -16.83 -24.05
C THR A 508 8.09 -15.50 -24.36
N ASP A 509 9.37 -15.39 -24.04
CA ASP A 509 10.21 -14.24 -24.40
C ASP A 509 10.59 -14.26 -25.90
N SER A 510 11.39 -13.28 -26.33
CA SER A 510 11.94 -13.19 -27.69
C SER A 510 12.83 -14.38 -28.08
N LYS A 511 13.26 -15.19 -27.12
CA LYS A 511 14.07 -16.42 -27.29
C LYS A 511 13.23 -17.69 -27.12
N TYR A 512 11.90 -17.57 -27.07
CA TYR A 512 10.94 -18.66 -26.86
C TYR A 512 11.02 -19.37 -25.49
N ASN A 513 11.72 -18.80 -24.52
CA ASN A 513 11.73 -19.32 -23.15
C ASN A 513 10.44 -18.96 -22.44
N LYS A 514 9.93 -19.88 -21.62
CA LYS A 514 8.71 -19.62 -20.85
C LYS A 514 8.91 -18.46 -19.87
N VAL A 515 8.06 -17.44 -19.96
CA VAL A 515 8.05 -16.27 -19.08
C VAL A 515 6.94 -16.38 -18.05
N ASN A 516 7.30 -16.21 -16.79
CA ASN A 516 6.36 -15.99 -15.70
C ASN A 516 6.52 -14.56 -15.17
N ILE A 517 5.56 -13.68 -15.47
CA ILE A 517 5.62 -12.25 -15.13
C ILE A 517 5.80 -12.02 -13.62
N SER A 518 5.30 -12.92 -12.77
CA SER A 518 5.42 -12.78 -11.31
C SER A 518 6.85 -12.94 -10.78
N GLU A 519 7.79 -13.42 -11.60
CA GLU A 519 9.22 -13.55 -11.23
C GLU A 519 10.01 -12.27 -11.48
N TYR A 520 9.42 -11.27 -12.15
CA TYR A 520 10.09 -10.05 -12.53
C TYR A 520 9.73 -8.90 -11.59
N HIS A 521 10.73 -8.10 -11.26
CA HIS A 521 10.64 -7.01 -10.30
C HIS A 521 10.87 -5.64 -10.94
N TRP A 522 11.39 -5.58 -12.16
CA TRP A 522 11.55 -4.34 -12.90
C TRP A 522 11.14 -4.53 -14.36
N PHE A 523 10.21 -3.71 -14.81
CA PHE A 523 9.71 -3.64 -16.17
C PHE A 523 10.01 -2.26 -16.74
N ASN A 524 10.56 -2.20 -17.95
CA ASN A 524 10.81 -0.97 -18.69
C ASN A 524 9.96 -0.96 -19.98
N TYR A 525 9.43 0.22 -20.30
CA TYR A 525 8.53 0.46 -21.43
C TYR A 525 8.96 1.71 -22.21
N GLY A 526 8.76 1.67 -23.53
CA GLY A 526 9.01 2.80 -24.44
C GLY A 526 10.48 2.93 -24.81
N VAL A 527 11.29 3.50 -23.92
CA VAL A 527 12.73 3.71 -24.13
C VAL A 527 13.52 3.14 -22.95
N GLY A 528 14.47 2.25 -23.27
CA GLY A 528 15.26 1.51 -22.30
C GLY A 528 16.77 1.66 -22.53
N GLU A 529 17.56 1.33 -21.51
CA GLU A 529 19.02 1.34 -21.58
C GLU A 529 19.53 0.08 -22.28
N VAL A 530 20.43 0.27 -23.25
CA VAL A 530 21.09 -0.84 -23.94
C VAL A 530 22.16 -1.44 -23.02
N ILE A 531 22.05 -2.74 -22.77
CA ILE A 531 23.01 -3.51 -21.98
C ILE A 531 23.87 -4.35 -22.93
N GLY A 532 25.18 -4.22 -22.81
CA GLY A 532 26.15 -4.98 -23.58
C GLY A 532 26.19 -6.46 -23.20
N PRO A 533 26.85 -7.32 -24.00
CA PRO A 533 26.98 -8.75 -23.72
C PRO A 533 27.68 -9.06 -22.38
N ASP A 534 28.47 -8.12 -21.87
CA ASP A 534 29.19 -8.17 -20.60
C ASP A 534 28.33 -7.75 -19.38
N GLY A 535 27.06 -7.42 -19.61
CA GLY A 535 26.15 -6.93 -18.57
C GLY A 535 26.39 -5.46 -18.17
N GLN A 536 27.26 -4.75 -18.87
CA GLN A 536 27.48 -3.31 -18.63
C GLN A 536 26.56 -2.47 -19.50
N GLN A 537 26.14 -1.31 -18.99
CA GLN A 537 25.44 -0.34 -19.82
C GLN A 537 26.36 0.11 -20.95
N VAL A 538 25.85 0.09 -22.18
CA VAL A 538 26.56 0.67 -23.31
C VAL A 538 26.48 2.18 -23.14
N LEU A 539 27.63 2.84 -23.05
CA LEU A 539 27.70 4.29 -22.91
C LEU A 539 27.95 4.96 -24.25
N MET A 540 27.33 6.11 -24.45
CA MET A 540 27.61 7.04 -25.54
C MET A 540 28.96 7.73 -25.30
N ALA A 541 29.48 8.45 -26.31
CA ALA A 541 30.78 9.14 -26.22
C ALA A 541 30.85 10.19 -25.10
N ASP A 542 29.71 10.72 -24.65
CA ASP A 542 29.60 11.67 -23.53
C ASP A 542 29.46 10.98 -22.16
N GLY A 543 29.53 9.66 -22.11
CA GLY A 543 29.38 8.86 -20.90
C GLY A 543 27.92 8.63 -20.47
N SER A 544 26.93 9.11 -21.22
CA SER A 544 25.52 8.84 -20.94
C SER A 544 25.13 7.41 -21.39
N PRO A 545 24.16 6.75 -20.75
CA PRO A 545 23.68 5.45 -21.21
C PRO A 545 23.07 5.56 -22.62
N GLN A 546 23.45 4.64 -23.51
CA GLN A 546 22.80 4.49 -24.79
C GLN A 546 21.35 4.04 -24.56
N LEU A 547 20.42 4.82 -25.09
CA LEU A 547 19.00 4.53 -25.02
C LEU A 547 18.51 3.95 -26.34
N GLN A 548 17.67 2.93 -26.26
CA GLN A 548 17.00 2.32 -27.41
C GLN A 548 15.49 2.42 -27.22
N SER A 549 14.80 2.87 -28.27
CA SER A 549 13.34 2.81 -28.33
C SER A 549 12.90 1.39 -28.68
N HIS A 550 11.97 0.84 -27.90
CA HIS A 550 11.42 -0.51 -28.06
C HIS A 550 9.89 -0.53 -27.84
N PRO A 551 9.12 0.30 -28.59
CA PRO A 551 7.69 0.38 -28.39
C PRO A 551 7.04 -0.96 -28.74
N GLY A 552 6.11 -1.42 -27.89
CA GLY A 552 5.48 -2.75 -28.01
C GLY A 552 6.18 -3.89 -27.28
N GLU A 553 7.44 -3.70 -26.90
CA GLU A 553 8.22 -4.64 -26.09
C GLU A 553 8.27 -4.19 -24.64
N VAL A 554 8.23 -5.17 -23.73
CA VAL A 554 8.49 -4.97 -22.31
C VAL A 554 9.82 -5.60 -21.98
N TRP A 555 10.75 -4.77 -21.50
CA TRP A 555 12.06 -5.21 -21.07
C TRP A 555 12.02 -5.46 -19.57
N MET A 556 12.38 -6.66 -19.12
CA MET A 556 12.14 -7.11 -17.75
C MET A 556 13.40 -7.65 -17.07
N ARG A 557 13.50 -7.46 -15.76
CA ARG A 557 14.55 -7.98 -14.86
C ARG A 557 13.94 -8.68 -13.66
N LYS A 558 14.57 -9.79 -13.25
CA LYS A 558 14.14 -10.55 -12.06
C LYS A 558 14.48 -9.83 -10.78
N GLU A 559 15.48 -8.96 -10.79
CA GLU A 559 15.91 -8.19 -9.64
C GLU A 559 15.89 -6.69 -9.94
N LEU A 560 16.02 -5.88 -8.89
CA LEU A 560 16.21 -4.43 -9.00
C LEU A 560 17.69 -4.09 -9.25
N ASN A 561 18.35 -4.87 -10.11
CA ASN A 561 19.77 -4.77 -10.39
C ASN A 561 20.00 -4.17 -11.79
N GLU A 562 20.67 -3.02 -11.83
CA GLU A 562 20.93 -2.30 -13.09
C GLU A 562 21.84 -3.03 -14.07
N LYS A 563 22.60 -4.03 -13.60
CA LYS A 563 23.52 -4.85 -14.40
C LYS A 563 22.88 -6.13 -14.94
N GLU A 564 21.68 -6.47 -14.49
CA GLU A 564 20.98 -7.66 -14.99
C GLU A 564 20.61 -7.41 -16.47
N PRO A 565 20.88 -8.36 -17.39
CA PRO A 565 20.46 -8.22 -18.78
C PRO A 565 18.93 -8.26 -18.88
N TRP A 566 18.38 -7.51 -19.84
CA TRP A 566 16.94 -7.49 -20.07
C TRP A 566 16.43 -8.83 -20.64
N VAL A 567 15.30 -9.29 -20.11
CA VAL A 567 14.44 -10.28 -20.78
C VAL A 567 13.37 -9.53 -21.54
N VAL A 568 13.27 -9.76 -22.85
CA VAL A 568 12.38 -9.01 -23.74
C VAL A 568 11.11 -9.80 -24.01
N LEU A 569 9.95 -9.18 -23.76
CA LEU A 569 8.62 -9.72 -24.04
C LEU A 569 7.89 -8.82 -25.04
N ASP A 570 7.66 -9.32 -26.26
CA ASP A 570 6.84 -8.66 -27.28
C ASP A 570 5.36 -9.06 -27.14
N LEU A 571 4.48 -8.06 -27.10
CA LEU A 571 3.04 -8.24 -26.95
C LEU A 571 2.20 -7.62 -28.07
N ARG A 572 2.78 -6.98 -29.08
CA ARG A 572 1.99 -6.39 -30.17
C ARG A 572 1.34 -7.49 -31.02
N ARG A 573 0.06 -7.30 -31.38
CA ARG A 573 -0.61 -8.15 -32.38
C ARG A 573 -0.06 -7.84 -33.77
N ASN A 574 0.07 -8.88 -34.60
CA ASN A 574 0.35 -8.77 -36.03
C ASN A 574 1.62 -7.99 -36.40
N ALA A 575 2.57 -7.77 -35.48
CA ALA A 575 3.93 -7.48 -35.88
C ALA A 575 4.39 -8.68 -36.72
N PRO A 576 4.81 -8.51 -38.00
CA PRO A 576 5.42 -9.59 -38.74
C PRO A 576 6.56 -10.11 -37.87
N ARG A 577 6.49 -11.38 -37.46
CA ARG A 577 7.61 -12.07 -36.81
C ARG A 577 8.66 -12.33 -37.89
N ASP A 578 9.21 -11.27 -38.45
CA ASP A 578 10.26 -11.35 -39.44
C ASP A 578 11.58 -11.54 -38.69
N HIS A 579 11.90 -12.82 -38.46
CA HIS A 579 13.12 -13.25 -37.78
C HIS A 579 14.39 -12.79 -38.49
N SER A 580 14.31 -12.28 -39.73
CA SER A 580 15.46 -11.81 -40.51
C SER A 580 15.86 -10.36 -40.22
N LYS A 581 15.02 -9.56 -39.55
CA LYS A 581 15.17 -8.09 -39.43
C LYS A 581 15.76 -7.56 -38.12
N TRP A 582 16.20 -8.45 -37.22
CA TRP A 582 16.97 -8.06 -36.03
C TRP A 582 18.42 -7.63 -36.34
N GLY A 583 18.75 -7.50 -37.64
CA GLY A 583 19.90 -6.75 -38.15
C GLY A 583 19.44 -5.58 -39.04
N LYS A 584 19.70 -4.36 -38.57
CA LYS A 584 19.70 -3.08 -39.31
C LYS A 584 18.42 -2.73 -40.10
N GLY A 585 17.50 -2.03 -39.42
CA GLY A 585 16.88 -0.85 -40.03
C GLY A 585 15.42 -0.94 -40.49
N LEU A 586 14.55 -1.72 -39.83
CA LEU A 586 13.12 -1.49 -40.01
C LEU A 586 12.64 -0.34 -39.13
N ARG A 587 12.22 0.75 -39.76
CA ARG A 587 11.42 1.79 -39.11
C ARG A 587 10.02 1.23 -38.92
N THR A 588 9.45 1.39 -37.73
CA THR A 588 8.10 0.99 -37.29
C THR A 588 6.94 1.64 -38.07
N ARG A 589 7.20 2.33 -39.18
CA ARG A 589 6.24 3.19 -39.88
C ARG A 589 5.28 2.46 -40.82
N ASP A 590 5.49 1.17 -41.08
CA ASP A 590 4.72 0.40 -42.07
C ASP A 590 3.76 -0.63 -41.44
N LEU A 591 3.52 -0.58 -40.13
CA LEU A 591 2.35 -1.28 -39.58
C LEU A 591 1.12 -0.49 -40.06
N PRO A 592 0.21 -1.10 -40.85
CA PRO A 592 -1.00 -0.40 -41.25
C PRO A 592 -1.67 0.12 -39.98
N ALA A 593 -2.08 1.39 -40.01
CA ALA A 593 -3.06 1.88 -39.06
C ALA A 593 -4.15 0.80 -39.01
N VAL A 594 -4.34 0.18 -37.85
CA VAL A 594 -5.32 -0.90 -37.74
C VAL A 594 -6.68 -0.21 -37.83
N ASP A 595 -7.16 -0.04 -39.06
CA ASP A 595 -8.50 0.45 -39.34
C ASP A 595 -9.46 -0.39 -38.49
N GLY A 596 -10.26 0.27 -37.66
CA GLY A 596 -11.21 -0.37 -36.76
C GLY A 596 -10.81 -0.51 -35.28
N VAL A 597 -9.67 0.02 -34.82
CA VAL A 597 -9.44 0.13 -33.36
C VAL A 597 -10.29 1.26 -32.77
N LEU A 598 -11.27 0.89 -31.96
CA LEU A 598 -12.11 1.88 -31.29
C LEU A 598 -11.35 2.52 -30.11
N PRO A 599 -11.55 3.84 -29.86
CA PRO A 599 -10.92 4.54 -28.74
C PRO A 599 -11.48 4.06 -27.40
N ILE A 600 -10.73 4.21 -26.30
CA ILE A 600 -11.20 3.81 -24.96
C ILE A 600 -12.46 4.57 -24.51
N THR A 601 -12.70 5.76 -25.07
CA THR A 601 -13.91 6.56 -24.83
C THR A 601 -15.16 5.97 -25.47
N ASP A 602 -15.01 5.03 -26.41
CA ASP A 602 -16.13 4.36 -27.07
C ASP A 602 -17.08 3.72 -26.04
N PRO A 603 -18.41 3.89 -26.19
CA PRO A 603 -19.39 3.32 -25.28
C PRO A 603 -19.28 1.81 -25.08
N LYS A 604 -18.74 1.05 -26.04
CA LYS A 604 -18.57 -0.39 -25.90
C LYS A 604 -17.61 -0.77 -24.77
N PHE A 605 -16.68 0.12 -24.42
CA PHE A 605 -15.75 -0.09 -23.31
C PHE A 605 -16.24 0.50 -21.99
N GLN A 606 -17.44 1.05 -21.93
CA GLN A 606 -18.01 1.47 -20.66
C GLN A 606 -18.30 0.23 -19.80
N LEU A 607 -17.63 0.10 -18.66
CA LEU A 607 -17.71 -1.13 -17.86
C LEU A 607 -19.04 -1.25 -17.11
N TYR A 608 -19.60 -0.11 -16.71
CA TYR A 608 -20.84 -0.05 -15.95
C TYR A 608 -21.77 1.03 -16.48
N HIS A 609 -22.96 0.65 -16.92
CA HIS A 609 -24.02 1.58 -17.37
C HIS A 609 -25.04 1.90 -16.27
N ALA A 610 -25.09 1.08 -15.23
CA ALA A 610 -25.99 1.20 -14.09
C ALA A 610 -25.22 0.88 -12.80
N PRO A 611 -25.76 1.22 -11.61
CA PRO A 611 -25.19 0.74 -10.35
C PRO A 611 -25.07 -0.79 -10.35
N LEU A 612 -23.98 -1.30 -9.79
CA LEU A 612 -23.77 -2.74 -9.70
C LEU A 612 -24.80 -3.39 -8.76
N PRO A 613 -25.36 -4.55 -9.13
CA PRO A 613 -26.35 -5.23 -8.32
C PRO A 613 -25.72 -5.74 -7.02
N ILE A 614 -26.43 -5.55 -5.91
CA ILE A 614 -26.08 -6.14 -4.62
C ILE A 614 -26.81 -7.48 -4.51
N THR A 615 -26.14 -8.54 -4.02
CA THR A 615 -26.79 -9.84 -3.83
C THR A 615 -27.99 -9.73 -2.89
N LYS A 616 -29.03 -10.54 -3.13
CA LYS A 616 -30.29 -10.50 -2.36
C LYS A 616 -30.03 -10.59 -0.87
N GLU A 617 -29.17 -11.51 -0.45
CA GLU A 617 -28.92 -11.74 0.96
C GLU A 617 -27.91 -10.74 1.56
N LYS A 618 -27.04 -10.10 0.78
CA LYS A 618 -26.32 -8.88 1.24
C LYS A 618 -27.29 -7.71 1.42
N ASN A 619 -28.26 -7.52 0.53
CA ASN A 619 -29.29 -6.48 0.68
C ASN A 619 -30.14 -6.70 1.95
N GLN A 620 -30.57 -7.94 2.21
CA GLN A 620 -31.28 -8.30 3.46
C GLN A 620 -30.46 -7.97 4.71
N ASP A 621 -29.17 -8.29 4.70
CA ASP A 621 -28.25 -8.00 5.80
C ASP A 621 -28.07 -6.49 6.00
N LEU A 622 -27.91 -5.73 4.92
CA LEU A 622 -27.92 -4.27 4.98
C LEU A 622 -29.23 -3.77 5.60
N HIS A 623 -30.39 -4.28 5.17
CA HIS A 623 -31.68 -3.82 5.68
C HIS A 623 -31.85 -4.06 7.18
N LYS A 624 -31.31 -5.16 7.71
CA LYS A 624 -31.21 -5.41 9.16
C LYS A 624 -30.32 -4.39 9.87
N LEU A 625 -29.24 -3.94 9.23
CA LEU A 625 -28.34 -2.91 9.75
C LEU A 625 -28.94 -1.50 9.68
N SER A 626 -29.93 -1.27 8.82
CA SER A 626 -30.59 0.03 8.64
C SER A 626 -31.07 0.65 9.95
N LYS A 627 -31.57 -0.17 10.89
CA LYS A 627 -32.08 0.25 12.20
C LYS A 627 -31.03 0.94 13.07
N PHE A 628 -29.74 0.75 12.78
CA PHE A 628 -28.61 1.37 13.50
C PHE A 628 -28.03 2.59 12.80
N LEU A 629 -28.51 2.94 11.60
CA LEU A 629 -28.04 4.07 10.83
C LEU A 629 -28.94 5.30 11.06
N PRO A 630 -28.39 6.53 10.97
CA PRO A 630 -29.20 7.74 10.94
C PRO A 630 -30.03 7.81 9.65
N ASP A 631 -31.19 8.45 9.68
CA ASP A 631 -32.15 8.47 8.55
C ASP A 631 -31.55 8.95 7.20
N PRO A 632 -30.70 10.00 7.15
CA PRO A 632 -30.06 10.39 5.89
C PRO A 632 -29.22 9.28 5.28
N ALA A 633 -28.52 8.50 6.11
CA ALA A 633 -27.71 7.37 5.66
C ALA A 633 -28.55 6.17 5.25
N LYS A 634 -29.73 5.99 5.85
CA LYS A 634 -30.69 4.96 5.42
C LYS A 634 -31.21 5.20 4.01
N ALA A 635 -31.17 6.41 3.46
CA ALA A 635 -31.54 6.61 2.05
C ALA A 635 -30.38 6.24 1.12
N ALA A 636 -29.15 6.65 1.47
CA ALA A 636 -27.97 6.47 0.63
C ALA A 636 -27.51 5.00 0.50
N LEU A 637 -27.72 4.19 1.54
CA LEU A 637 -27.25 2.81 1.57
C LEU A 637 -28.05 1.86 0.66
N TYR A 638 -29.32 2.18 0.37
CA TYR A 638 -30.28 1.29 -0.32
C TYR A 638 -30.69 1.89 -1.66
N PRO A 639 -29.95 1.64 -2.75
CA PRO A 639 -30.59 1.70 -4.06
C PRO A 639 -31.70 0.65 -4.11
N PRO A 640 -32.79 0.89 -4.86
CA PRO A 640 -33.86 -0.10 -5.03
C PRO A 640 -33.26 -1.42 -5.53
N TYR A 641 -33.53 -2.51 -4.81
CA TYR A 641 -33.16 -3.84 -5.27
C TYR A 641 -33.94 -4.12 -6.57
N VAL A 642 -33.23 -4.34 -7.66
CA VAL A 642 -33.84 -4.75 -8.93
C VAL A 642 -33.68 -6.27 -9.04
N GLU A 643 -34.77 -7.00 -8.73
CA GLU A 643 -34.81 -8.46 -8.89
C GLU A 643 -34.64 -8.79 -10.38
N GLY A 644 -33.66 -9.66 -10.73
CA GLY A 644 -33.41 -10.10 -12.11
C GLY A 644 -32.22 -9.47 -12.84
N MET A 645 -31.55 -8.44 -12.29
CA MET A 645 -30.27 -7.98 -12.83
C MET A 645 -29.11 -8.85 -12.31
N LEU A 646 -28.92 -10.03 -12.92
CA LEU A 646 -27.67 -10.76 -12.77
C LEU A 646 -26.58 -10.01 -13.53
N CYS A 647 -25.44 -9.76 -12.87
CA CYS A 647 -24.25 -9.24 -13.52
C CYS A 647 -23.93 -10.17 -14.71
N LYS A 648 -23.80 -9.60 -15.92
CA LYS A 648 -23.19 -10.31 -17.05
C LYS A 648 -21.74 -10.57 -16.65
N ASN A 649 -21.50 -11.67 -15.94
CA ASN A 649 -20.16 -12.22 -15.85
C ASN A 649 -19.72 -12.46 -17.29
N ASN A 650 -18.59 -11.87 -17.68
CA ASN A 650 -17.83 -12.32 -18.84
C ASN A 650 -17.36 -13.75 -18.59
N GLY A 651 -18.29 -14.69 -18.78
CA GLY A 651 -18.08 -16.12 -18.72
C GLY A 651 -17.19 -16.52 -19.89
N SER A 652 -16.02 -17.03 -19.57
CA SER A 652 -15.43 -18.07 -20.42
C SER A 652 -16.36 -19.27 -20.27
N ALA A 653 -17.08 -19.57 -21.35
CA ALA A 653 -18.08 -20.62 -21.41
C ALA A 653 -17.43 -21.99 -21.11
N GLY A 654 -17.81 -22.59 -19.99
CA GLY A 654 -17.94 -24.04 -19.88
C GLY A 654 -19.43 -24.33 -20.03
N ALA A 655 -19.88 -24.54 -21.27
CA ALA A 655 -21.22 -25.03 -21.53
C ALA A 655 -21.27 -26.50 -21.09
N ALA A 656 -21.99 -26.79 -20.01
CA ALA A 656 -22.56 -28.11 -19.81
C ALA A 656 -23.73 -28.20 -20.80
N VAL A 657 -23.53 -28.99 -21.85
CA VAL A 657 -24.59 -29.40 -22.76
C VAL A 657 -25.45 -30.39 -21.98
N GLU A 658 -26.73 -30.04 -21.76
CA GLU A 658 -27.75 -31.02 -21.40
C GLU A 658 -27.91 -31.97 -22.59
N GLU A 659 -27.70 -33.27 -22.34
CA GLU A 659 -27.96 -34.35 -23.29
C GLU A 659 -29.44 -34.34 -23.69
N PRO A 660 -29.79 -34.26 -24.98
CA PRO A 660 -31.14 -34.51 -25.43
C PRO A 660 -31.40 -36.03 -25.48
N GLU A 661 -32.56 -36.43 -24.97
CA GLU A 661 -33.07 -37.80 -25.05
C GLU A 661 -33.12 -38.33 -26.49
N GLU A 662 -32.65 -39.57 -26.67
CA GLU A 662 -32.65 -40.32 -27.92
C GLU A 662 -34.07 -40.52 -28.49
N PRO A 663 -34.32 -40.20 -29.77
CA PRO A 663 -35.46 -40.76 -30.48
C PRO A 663 -35.08 -42.09 -31.15
N GLU A 664 -35.94 -43.08 -30.97
CA GLU A 664 -35.86 -44.43 -31.53
C GLU A 664 -35.73 -44.43 -33.06
N ALA A 665 -34.89 -45.35 -33.56
CA ALA A 665 -34.64 -45.59 -34.97
C ALA A 665 -35.85 -46.22 -35.68
N PRO A 666 -35.98 -45.98 -36.99
CA PRO A 666 -36.41 -47.04 -37.89
C PRO A 666 -35.35 -47.34 -38.96
N ASP A 667 -35.46 -48.59 -39.37
CA ASP A 667 -34.58 -49.44 -40.15
C ASP A 667 -34.66 -49.16 -41.67
N GLU A 668 -33.70 -49.75 -42.40
CA GLU A 668 -33.67 -50.07 -43.85
C GLU A 668 -33.04 -49.10 -44.89
N LEU A 669 -31.81 -49.49 -45.30
CA LEU A 669 -31.33 -49.88 -46.65
C LEU A 669 -31.39 -48.90 -47.86
N GLU A 670 -30.22 -48.50 -48.39
CA GLU A 670 -29.60 -48.98 -49.67
C GLU A 670 -28.53 -48.00 -50.23
N GLU A 671 -27.29 -48.51 -50.37
CA GLU A 671 -26.34 -48.44 -51.53
C GLU A 671 -25.83 -47.11 -52.19
N PRO A 672 -24.65 -47.12 -52.89
CA PRO A 672 -23.64 -46.08 -52.70
C PRO A 672 -23.07 -45.35 -53.97
N VAL A 673 -22.39 -44.19 -53.74
CA VAL A 673 -21.35 -43.45 -54.56
C VAL A 673 -21.83 -42.93 -55.96
N PRO A 674 -21.34 -41.81 -56.57
CA PRO A 674 -19.97 -41.30 -56.50
C PRO A 674 -19.71 -39.78 -56.54
N ALA A 675 -18.41 -39.48 -56.48
CA ALA A 675 -17.77 -38.18 -56.29
C ALA A 675 -17.57 -37.33 -57.56
N MET A 676 -17.44 -36.01 -57.32
CA MET A 676 -16.75 -34.95 -58.10
C MET A 676 -17.43 -34.44 -59.39
N PRO A 677 -17.08 -33.24 -59.95
CA PRO A 677 -16.04 -32.24 -59.59
C PRO A 677 -16.49 -30.75 -59.59
N LEU A 678 -15.50 -29.86 -59.36
CA LEU A 678 -15.46 -28.40 -59.53
C LEU A 678 -16.25 -27.83 -60.72
N ALA A 679 -16.81 -26.62 -60.52
CA ALA A 679 -16.97 -25.65 -61.59
C ALA A 679 -16.76 -24.21 -61.11
N THR A 680 -15.83 -23.55 -61.78
CA THR A 680 -15.57 -22.12 -61.90
C THR A 680 -16.77 -21.33 -62.44
N GLY A 681 -16.94 -20.08 -62.00
CA GLY A 681 -17.89 -19.15 -62.62
C GLY A 681 -17.66 -17.71 -62.20
N LEU A 682 -16.93 -16.96 -63.04
CA LEU A 682 -16.97 -15.49 -63.09
C LEU A 682 -18.38 -15.04 -63.50
N ALA A 683 -18.87 -13.96 -62.89
CA ALA A 683 -19.85 -13.08 -63.53
C ALA A 683 -19.67 -11.64 -63.02
N THR A 684 -19.15 -10.80 -63.91
CA THR A 684 -19.23 -9.34 -63.93
C THR A 684 -20.68 -8.88 -64.09
N ALA A 685 -21.07 -7.83 -63.38
CA ALA A 685 -22.23 -7.01 -63.75
C ALA A 685 -21.94 -5.54 -63.41
N GLU A 686 -21.67 -4.78 -64.46
CA GLU A 686 -21.83 -3.34 -64.57
C GLU A 686 -23.31 -2.96 -64.45
N LEU A 687 -23.60 -1.72 -64.01
CA LEU A 687 -24.73 -0.83 -64.39
C LEU A 687 -24.53 0.48 -63.58
N SER A 688 -23.96 1.53 -64.21
CA SER A 688 -24.64 2.74 -64.74
C SER A 688 -25.30 3.61 -63.65
N GLU A 689 -24.72 4.74 -63.27
CA GLU A 689 -24.83 6.09 -63.89
C GLU A 689 -26.25 6.70 -63.84
N ASP A 690 -26.41 7.72 -62.96
CA ASP A 690 -26.95 9.07 -63.27
C ASP A 690 -26.97 9.88 -61.96
N SER A 691 -26.11 10.90 -61.80
CA SER A 691 -26.25 12.29 -62.25
C SER A 691 -27.15 13.14 -61.34
N SER A 692 -26.55 14.07 -60.59
CA SER A 692 -27.01 15.47 -60.55
C SER A 692 -25.97 16.35 -59.86
N GLN A 693 -25.48 17.29 -60.66
CA GLN A 693 -24.58 18.39 -60.35
C GLN A 693 -25.20 19.39 -59.36
N SER A 694 -24.35 20.05 -58.58
CA SER A 694 -24.38 21.52 -58.47
C SER A 694 -23.02 22.02 -57.98
N ASP A 695 -22.44 22.86 -58.84
CA ASP A 695 -21.28 23.72 -58.63
C ASP A 695 -21.46 24.63 -57.40
N ASP A 696 -20.37 25.03 -56.73
CA ASP A 696 -19.79 26.36 -56.97
C ASP A 696 -18.49 26.59 -56.16
N SER A 697 -17.62 27.29 -56.87
CA SER A 697 -16.33 27.95 -56.67
C SER A 697 -15.76 28.28 -55.28
N GLY A 698 -14.42 28.31 -55.25
CA GLY A 698 -13.63 28.95 -54.19
C GLY A 698 -12.12 28.65 -54.26
N SER A 699 -11.48 29.07 -55.34
CA SER A 699 -10.04 29.00 -55.63
C SER A 699 -9.17 29.92 -54.76
N GLU A 700 -7.93 29.49 -54.50
CA GLU A 700 -6.63 30.23 -54.54
C GLU A 700 -5.62 29.48 -53.63
N SER A 701 -4.70 28.68 -54.21
CA SER A 701 -3.30 29.04 -54.61
C SER A 701 -2.45 29.53 -53.43
N SER A 702 -1.22 29.11 -53.17
CA SER A 702 -0.21 28.32 -53.89
C SER A 702 0.97 28.15 -52.93
N ASP A 703 1.70 27.04 -53.07
CA ASP A 703 3.16 26.89 -53.02
C ASP A 703 3.99 27.64 -51.95
N ASP A 704 4.69 26.89 -51.10
CA ASP A 704 6.16 26.73 -51.22
C ASP A 704 6.79 25.92 -50.07
N ASP A 705 7.77 25.12 -50.47
CA ASP A 705 8.57 24.16 -49.72
C ASP A 705 9.69 24.80 -48.84
N GLU A 706 9.90 24.19 -47.66
CA GLU A 706 11.21 23.90 -47.02
C GLU A 706 12.13 24.99 -46.37
N PRO A 707 13.15 24.62 -45.52
CA PRO A 707 13.16 25.05 -44.12
C PRO A 707 14.51 25.61 -43.58
N LEU A 708 14.53 25.82 -42.25
CA LEU A 708 15.67 25.81 -41.31
C LEU A 708 16.59 27.05 -41.17
N ALA A 709 16.86 27.33 -39.88
CA ALA A 709 18.08 27.92 -39.33
C ALA A 709 18.41 29.40 -39.61
N ALA A 710 18.09 30.26 -38.63
CA ALA A 710 19.04 31.18 -37.99
C ALA A 710 18.26 32.27 -37.22
N ARG A 711 18.33 32.26 -35.89
CA ARG A 711 18.26 33.50 -35.07
C ARG A 711 18.72 33.21 -33.66
N LEU A 712 20.05 33.16 -33.52
CA LEU A 712 20.75 33.46 -32.28
C LEU A 712 21.38 34.84 -32.43
N THR A 713 21.41 35.58 -31.32
CA THR A 713 22.16 36.81 -31.03
C THR A 713 21.66 38.13 -31.64
N ARG A 714 21.12 39.03 -30.78
CA ARG A 714 21.91 40.14 -30.19
C ARG A 714 21.15 40.91 -29.10
N ALA A 715 21.75 40.87 -27.91
CA ALA A 715 22.12 41.99 -27.04
C ALA A 715 21.08 42.97 -26.42
N LYS A 716 21.09 42.91 -25.08
CA LYS A 716 21.49 43.96 -24.10
C LYS A 716 20.49 45.05 -23.68
N HIS A 717 20.36 45.14 -22.34
CA HIS A 717 20.25 46.32 -21.45
C HIS A 717 19.12 47.31 -21.76
N THR A 718 18.23 47.70 -20.84
CA THR A 718 18.33 48.29 -19.48
C THR A 718 16.85 48.40 -19.04
N GLU A 719 16.40 48.27 -17.79
CA GLU A 719 16.79 48.86 -16.51
C GLU A 719 16.14 48.03 -15.38
#